data_AF-A0A2W2CN93-F1
#
_entry.id   AF-A0A2W2CN93-F1
#
_cell.length_a   1.000
_cell.length_b   1.000
_cell.length_c   1.000
_cell.angle_alpha   90.00
_cell.angle_beta   90.00
_cell.angle_gamma   90.00
#
_symmetry.space_group_name_H-M   'P 1'
#
loop_
_entity.id
_entity.type
_entity.pdbx_description
1 polymer ?
#
loop_
_entity_poly.entity_id
_entity_poly.type
_entity_poly.pdbx_seq_one_letter_code
_entity_poly.pdbx_strand_id
1 'polypeptide(L)'
;MEHRSSTRAGRIGRGRRRWAVAVPAAVLVTSLLPVTAASAANAVTVYYQPPTAWGASVNIHYGIDGSGWTSVPGVAMDAACPGWRRKTIDLGAAAGLQVVFTNGAGVWDNNNGANYRLGTGPVSVAGGRVSAGDPCAGTDPSPTPTPTGTPAPGATAEIYYRLTTRNWTAANIHYRPTGGTWTAVPGTAMEVACAGWARKVIDLGTASGLTAAFNNGAGQWDNNNGADYTIGTGRSTVSGGEVTPAAANPCGAPPPPDTSAPSVPAGLRATVNGVRVTVDWTASTDDRAVTGYEVIRTGGDSGTVRTATTGTRHVAAGLLPRTAYRWTVRARDEAGNWSAASDPVTATTGDAPPAPAGGSPLGGDPREDTIYFVMTARFADGDPSNNRGGSQHVRSGNAANDDPMFRGDFQGLVDKLDYIKALGFSAIWITPVVLNRSDYDFHGYHGWDFHRVDPRLESPGASYQDLINAAHGKGIKIFQDVVYNHSSRWGAKGLFTPTVYGVRDEQWKWYYDQPQAGREYDPMVEHDGADPTLTAAQNALAKGRPYNGDLWSSQASTDNRCLRWGTPNGAYSREGYTIYHCQWPVPTSGLFPADLYHQCWIGNWEGEDSRSCWLHEDLADFNTENAQVQQYLIDVYNKYIDMGVDGFRIDTAVHIPRVTWNRRFLPAIQQHAVARHGEKGKDFYVFGEVAAFVNDKWNRGSVNHSAQFFTWKERREYSPDDVRAAIEQYDYEQLLGTGNQPTSDNAFLRGNSYHTPDYSRFSGMNVIDMRMHMNFSDANNAFGNGRDSDDSYNDATYNVVYVDSHDYGPNKSSVRYTGGTDAWAENMSLMWTFRGIPTLYYGSEIEFQKGAPIDCGPSCPLATTGRAYYGGHLAGSVTAADFGVVASATGTVAQTLDKPLVKHVQRLNQIRRAIPALQKGQYSTEGISGNQMAYKRRFTEGGVDSFALVTVSGGATFNGIPNGTYTDAVTGDVKVVTNGTLTAAVSGKGNLRVYVLSLPGNPAPGKIGATGPYLR
;
A
#
# COMPACT_ATOMS: atom_id res chain seq x y z
N MET A 1 -18.10 -28.21 -22.46
CA MET A 1 -17.60 -28.59 -23.80
C MET A 1 -16.58 -29.73 -23.65
N GLU A 2 -16.30 -30.44 -24.73
CA GLU A 2 -15.92 -31.87 -24.69
C GLU A 2 -14.42 -32.20 -24.61
N HIS A 3 -14.17 -33.43 -24.13
CA HIS A 3 -13.09 -34.36 -24.51
C HIS A 3 -11.62 -33.90 -24.68
N ARG A 4 -10.71 -34.58 -23.95
CA ARG A 4 -10.08 -35.83 -24.42
C ARG A 4 -9.36 -36.61 -23.31
N SER A 5 -9.34 -37.94 -23.45
CA SER A 5 -8.63 -38.89 -22.59
C SER A 5 -7.37 -39.43 -23.26
N SER A 6 -6.41 -39.90 -22.46
CA SER A 6 -5.43 -40.92 -22.86
C SER A 6 -4.88 -41.65 -21.63
N THR A 7 -4.49 -42.92 -21.76
CA THR A 7 -4.24 -43.85 -20.63
C THR A 7 -2.95 -44.66 -20.77
N ARG A 8 -2.55 -45.28 -19.64
CA ARG A 8 -1.68 -46.48 -19.46
C ARG A 8 -0.15 -46.36 -19.49
N ALA A 9 0.40 -46.43 -18.27
CA ALA A 9 1.16 -47.56 -17.70
C ALA A 9 2.37 -48.19 -18.45
N GLY A 10 3.51 -48.25 -17.74
CA GLY A 10 4.67 -49.12 -18.01
C GLY A 10 5.45 -49.42 -16.72
N ARG A 11 6.00 -50.64 -16.56
CA ARG A 11 6.52 -51.20 -15.29
C ARG A 11 8.05 -51.40 -15.28
N ILE A 12 8.65 -51.17 -14.09
CA ILE A 12 9.75 -51.93 -13.43
C ILE A 12 11.09 -52.10 -14.17
N GLY A 13 12.19 -51.71 -13.49
CA GLY A 13 13.55 -52.21 -13.74
C GLY A 13 14.50 -51.91 -12.58
N ARG A 14 14.91 -52.93 -11.80
CA ARG A 14 15.90 -52.81 -10.70
C ARG A 14 17.32 -53.09 -11.22
N GLY A 15 18.32 -52.36 -10.74
CA GLY A 15 19.74 -52.71 -10.88
C GLY A 15 20.62 -51.94 -9.89
N ARG A 16 21.42 -52.65 -9.07
CA ARG A 16 22.34 -52.07 -8.06
C ARG A 16 23.79 -52.47 -8.37
N ARG A 17 24.74 -51.75 -7.73
CA ARG A 17 26.16 -52.08 -7.45
C ARG A 17 27.18 -51.70 -8.54
N ARG A 18 28.47 -51.44 -8.24
CA ARG A 18 29.20 -50.79 -7.10
C ARG A 18 30.71 -51.02 -7.36
N TRP A 19 31.57 -49.98 -7.18
CA TRP A 19 33.01 -50.08 -6.82
C TRP A 19 33.98 -50.63 -7.91
N ALA A 20 35.31 -50.39 -7.93
CA ALA A 20 36.18 -49.34 -7.37
C ALA A 20 37.61 -49.40 -8.00
N VAL A 21 38.27 -48.23 -8.13
CA VAL A 21 39.71 -47.89 -7.91
C VAL A 21 40.83 -48.98 -8.03
N ALA A 22 41.90 -48.70 -8.82
CA ALA A 22 43.33 -48.81 -8.43
C ALA A 22 44.34 -48.42 -9.56
N VAL A 23 45.58 -48.02 -9.18
CA VAL A 23 46.74 -47.59 -10.02
C VAL A 23 48.02 -48.33 -9.55
N PRO A 24 49.02 -48.66 -10.42
CA PRO A 24 50.45 -48.23 -10.28
C PRO A 24 51.16 -47.93 -11.66
N ALA A 25 52.18 -47.07 -11.86
CA ALA A 25 53.58 -46.93 -11.34
C ALA A 25 54.61 -47.96 -11.94
N ALA A 26 55.87 -47.69 -12.36
CA ALA A 26 56.79 -46.50 -12.41
C ALA A 26 57.94 -46.69 -13.49
N VAL A 27 59.22 -46.29 -13.22
CA VAL A 27 60.54 -46.69 -13.88
C VAL A 27 60.99 -45.89 -15.15
N LEU A 28 62.23 -45.37 -15.39
CA LEU A 28 63.47 -45.03 -14.60
C LEU A 28 64.50 -44.19 -15.45
N VAL A 29 65.28 -43.26 -14.84
CA VAL A 29 66.76 -42.95 -15.06
C VAL A 29 67.27 -42.45 -16.47
N THR A 30 68.32 -41.61 -16.70
CA THR A 30 69.60 -41.26 -16.01
C THR A 30 70.07 -39.79 -16.21
N SER A 31 70.96 -39.34 -15.32
CA SER A 31 71.83 -38.14 -15.24
C SER A 31 72.46 -37.46 -16.48
N LEU A 32 72.69 -36.14 -16.40
CA LEU A 32 74.01 -35.44 -16.45
C LEU A 32 73.89 -33.93 -16.13
N LEU A 33 74.92 -33.32 -15.53
CA LEU A 33 75.04 -31.86 -15.26
C LEU A 33 76.35 -31.32 -15.83
N PRO A 34 76.37 -30.06 -16.30
CA PRO A 34 77.37 -29.13 -15.76
C PRO A 34 76.85 -27.72 -15.43
N VAL A 35 77.53 -27.12 -14.44
CA VAL A 35 77.58 -25.71 -13.98
C VAL A 35 78.15 -24.79 -15.08
N THR A 36 77.81 -23.51 -15.28
CA THR A 36 76.73 -22.60 -14.82
C THR A 36 76.67 -21.41 -15.78
N ALA A 37 75.49 -20.83 -15.99
CA ALA A 37 75.34 -19.40 -16.27
C ALA A 37 74.19 -18.90 -15.40
N ALA A 38 74.40 -17.85 -14.61
CA ALA A 38 73.34 -17.25 -13.81
C ALA A 38 72.38 -16.51 -14.75
N SER A 39 71.23 -17.12 -15.05
CA SER A 39 70.13 -16.41 -15.70
C SER A 39 69.67 -15.26 -14.80
N ALA A 40 69.45 -14.08 -15.38
CA ALA A 40 68.80 -13.00 -14.66
C ALA A 40 67.48 -13.50 -14.05
N ALA A 41 67.28 -13.28 -12.75
CA ALA A 41 66.14 -13.83 -12.02
C ALA A 41 64.84 -13.30 -12.65
N ASN A 42 64.09 -14.20 -13.28
CA ASN A 42 62.79 -13.91 -13.86
C ASN A 42 61.79 -13.79 -12.72
N ALA A 43 61.49 -12.57 -12.31
CA ALA A 43 60.68 -12.28 -11.14
C ALA A 43 59.54 -11.31 -11.45
N VAL A 44 58.50 -11.39 -10.63
CA VAL A 44 57.42 -10.39 -10.55
C VAL A 44 57.56 -9.62 -9.26
N THR A 45 57.35 -8.30 -9.28
CA THR A 45 57.17 -7.50 -8.06
C THR A 45 55.73 -7.02 -8.00
N VAL A 46 54.95 -7.65 -7.14
CA VAL A 46 53.52 -7.39 -6.97
C VAL A 46 53.31 -6.31 -5.93
N TYR A 47 52.72 -5.19 -6.34
CA TYR A 47 52.24 -4.12 -5.47
C TYR A 47 50.74 -4.30 -5.26
N TYR A 48 50.26 -4.25 -4.03
CA TYR A 48 48.85 -4.40 -3.70
C TYR A 48 48.38 -3.26 -2.79
N GLN A 49 47.24 -2.65 -3.12
CA GLN A 49 46.56 -1.69 -2.28
C GLN A 49 45.41 -2.39 -1.54
N PRO A 50 45.60 -2.81 -0.28
CA PRO A 50 44.55 -3.46 0.48
C PRO A 50 43.37 -2.51 0.75
N PRO A 51 42.14 -3.04 0.88
CA PRO A 51 41.02 -2.29 1.42
C PRO A 51 41.37 -1.69 2.79
N THR A 52 40.93 -0.48 3.08
CA THR A 52 41.27 0.26 4.31
C THR A 52 40.92 -0.50 5.60
N ALA A 53 39.96 -1.43 5.53
CA ALA A 53 39.53 -2.30 6.63
C ALA A 53 40.52 -3.45 6.98
N TRP A 54 41.54 -3.72 6.16
CA TRP A 54 42.45 -4.86 6.38
C TRP A 54 43.62 -4.57 7.32
N GLY A 55 43.83 -3.30 7.71
CA GLY A 55 44.91 -2.92 8.61
C GLY A 55 46.31 -2.99 7.99
N ALA A 56 47.33 -3.17 8.82
CA ALA A 56 48.72 -3.08 8.36
C ALA A 56 49.24 -4.34 7.64
N SER A 57 48.74 -5.52 8.03
CA SER A 57 49.25 -6.84 7.63
C SER A 57 48.49 -7.40 6.44
N VAL A 58 49.21 -7.75 5.37
CA VAL A 58 48.64 -8.38 4.17
C VAL A 58 49.58 -9.50 3.71
N ASN A 59 49.01 -10.64 3.34
CA ASN A 59 49.72 -11.73 2.71
C ASN A 59 49.27 -11.88 1.25
N ILE A 60 50.21 -12.31 0.40
CA ILE A 60 49.96 -12.79 -0.95
C ILE A 60 50.04 -14.32 -0.95
N HIS A 61 48.98 -14.98 -1.37
CA HIS A 61 48.91 -16.42 -1.57
C HIS A 61 48.91 -16.67 -3.07
N TYR A 62 49.89 -17.42 -3.56
CA TYR A 62 50.11 -17.58 -4.99
C TYR A 62 50.50 -19.01 -5.38
N GLY A 63 50.27 -19.33 -6.66
CA GLY A 63 50.79 -20.50 -7.34
C GLY A 63 51.42 -20.07 -8.65
N ILE A 64 52.72 -20.33 -8.82
CA ILE A 64 53.45 -20.05 -10.06
C ILE A 64 52.97 -21.04 -11.12
N ASP A 65 52.72 -20.59 -12.36
CA ASP A 65 52.12 -21.45 -13.39
C ASP A 65 52.98 -22.71 -13.62
N GLY A 66 52.38 -23.89 -13.42
CA GLY A 66 53.07 -25.20 -13.47
C GLY A 66 53.58 -25.73 -12.12
N SER A 67 53.34 -25.02 -11.01
CA SER A 67 53.77 -25.40 -9.65
C SER A 67 52.61 -25.46 -8.64
N GLY A 68 52.90 -25.91 -7.41
CA GLY A 68 51.95 -25.89 -6.31
C GLY A 68 51.75 -24.49 -5.71
N TRP A 69 50.60 -24.27 -5.08
CA TRP A 69 50.34 -23.04 -4.33
C TRP A 69 51.14 -23.00 -3.03
N THR A 70 51.52 -21.78 -2.60
CA THR A 70 51.99 -21.50 -1.22
C THR A 70 51.01 -22.04 -0.16
N SER A 71 51.46 -22.31 1.06
CA SER A 71 50.55 -22.69 2.15
C SER A 71 49.63 -21.52 2.55
N VAL A 72 48.40 -21.81 2.98
CA VAL A 72 47.49 -20.83 3.60
C VAL A 72 48.07 -20.39 4.97
N PRO A 73 48.03 -19.09 5.34
CA PRO A 73 47.38 -17.95 4.69
C PRO A 73 48.31 -17.11 3.78
N GLY A 74 49.19 -17.73 3.00
CA GLY A 74 50.09 -17.05 2.08
C GLY A 74 51.34 -16.44 2.74
N VAL A 75 52.10 -15.68 1.97
CA VAL A 75 53.38 -15.05 2.36
C VAL A 75 53.18 -13.57 2.63
N ALA A 76 53.68 -13.07 3.77
CA ALA A 76 53.55 -11.66 4.15
C ALA A 76 54.18 -10.70 3.12
N MET A 77 53.44 -9.62 2.79
CA MET A 77 53.87 -8.52 1.94
C MET A 77 54.46 -7.37 2.78
N ASP A 78 55.52 -6.77 2.26
CA ASP A 78 56.27 -5.70 2.90
C ASP A 78 55.62 -4.33 2.61
N ALA A 79 55.86 -3.30 3.43
CA ALA A 79 55.42 -1.94 3.10
C ALA A 79 56.18 -1.39 1.88
N ALA A 80 55.48 -0.68 0.98
CA ALA A 80 56.06 -0.11 -0.24
C ALA A 80 56.11 1.43 -0.18
N CYS A 81 54.93 2.06 -0.17
CA CYS A 81 54.70 3.48 0.03
C CYS A 81 53.30 3.66 0.69
N PRO A 82 52.85 4.87 1.07
CA PRO A 82 51.56 5.06 1.73
C PRO A 82 50.40 4.38 0.98
N GLY A 83 49.65 3.53 1.68
CA GLY A 83 48.55 2.74 1.11
C GLY A 83 48.96 1.45 0.37
N TRP A 84 50.24 1.24 0.03
CA TRP A 84 50.69 0.10 -0.78
C TRP A 84 51.52 -0.93 -0.01
N ARG A 85 51.41 -2.19 -0.42
CA ARG A 85 52.23 -3.34 0.01
C ARG A 85 52.95 -3.92 -1.20
N ARG A 86 54.12 -4.54 -1.01
CA ARG A 86 54.89 -5.17 -2.10
C ARG A 86 55.36 -6.58 -1.76
N LYS A 87 55.49 -7.43 -2.78
CA LYS A 87 56.30 -8.65 -2.71
C LYS A 87 56.96 -8.98 -4.03
N THR A 88 58.26 -9.28 -4.01
CA THR A 88 58.97 -9.85 -5.15
C THR A 88 58.95 -11.37 -5.06
N ILE A 89 58.57 -12.03 -6.15
CA ILE A 89 58.44 -13.49 -6.27
C ILE A 89 59.29 -13.92 -7.47
N ASP A 90 60.23 -14.85 -7.25
CA ASP A 90 60.98 -15.52 -8.31
C ASP A 90 60.06 -16.53 -9.02
N LEU A 91 59.97 -16.43 -10.35
CA LEU A 91 59.15 -17.29 -11.21
C LEU A 91 59.99 -18.40 -11.88
N GLY A 92 61.32 -18.35 -11.78
CA GLY A 92 62.21 -19.27 -12.48
C GLY A 92 61.96 -19.29 -13.99
N ALA A 93 61.55 -20.43 -14.55
CA ALA A 93 61.23 -20.56 -15.97
C ALA A 93 59.77 -20.19 -16.33
N ALA A 94 58.92 -19.84 -15.37
CA ALA A 94 57.49 -19.60 -15.63
C ALA A 94 57.21 -18.19 -16.17
N ALA A 95 56.20 -18.08 -17.03
CA ALA A 95 55.78 -16.82 -17.65
C ALA A 95 54.84 -15.97 -16.77
N GLY A 96 54.39 -16.51 -15.63
CA GLY A 96 53.41 -15.87 -14.76
C GLY A 96 53.00 -16.72 -13.57
N LEU A 97 52.03 -16.20 -12.81
CA LEU A 97 51.47 -16.83 -11.61
C LEU A 97 50.01 -16.40 -11.41
N GLN A 98 49.27 -17.22 -10.65
CA GLN A 98 47.99 -16.85 -10.08
C GLN A 98 48.17 -16.39 -8.63
N VAL A 99 47.48 -15.32 -8.23
CA VAL A 99 47.54 -14.78 -6.86
C VAL A 99 46.15 -14.44 -6.32
N VAL A 100 46.04 -14.50 -4.99
CA VAL A 100 44.98 -13.89 -4.19
C VAL A 100 45.61 -13.26 -2.94
N PHE A 101 44.94 -12.28 -2.35
CA PHE A 101 45.45 -11.57 -1.18
C PHE A 101 44.60 -11.89 0.06
N THR A 102 45.18 -11.77 1.26
CA THR A 102 44.43 -11.93 2.52
C THR A 102 44.99 -11.03 3.61
N ASN A 103 44.14 -10.61 4.55
CA ASN A 103 44.55 -9.94 5.78
C ASN A 103 45.21 -10.89 6.82
N GLY A 104 45.38 -12.18 6.49
CA GLY A 104 45.92 -13.20 7.39
C GLY A 104 44.93 -13.72 8.43
N ALA A 105 43.74 -13.13 8.53
CA ALA A 105 42.67 -13.48 9.47
C ALA A 105 41.43 -14.09 8.78
N GLY A 106 41.62 -14.68 7.59
CA GLY A 106 40.57 -15.40 6.86
C GLY A 106 39.69 -14.55 5.94
N VAL A 107 39.95 -13.24 5.81
CA VAL A 107 39.34 -12.40 4.76
C VAL A 107 40.23 -12.44 3.52
N TRP A 108 39.64 -12.67 2.34
CA TRP A 108 40.37 -12.86 1.08
C TRP A 108 39.89 -11.89 0.01
N ASP A 109 40.83 -11.47 -0.84
CA ASP A 109 40.58 -10.81 -2.11
C ASP A 109 41.02 -11.76 -3.22
N ASN A 110 40.02 -12.38 -3.82
CA ASN A 110 40.13 -13.29 -4.96
C ASN A 110 39.36 -12.75 -6.17
N ASN A 111 39.31 -11.42 -6.35
CA ASN A 111 38.64 -10.74 -7.47
C ASN A 111 37.24 -11.31 -7.80
N ASN A 112 36.35 -11.39 -6.81
CA ASN A 112 35.00 -11.95 -6.93
C ASN A 112 34.96 -13.44 -7.38
N GLY A 113 35.92 -14.24 -6.92
CA GLY A 113 35.98 -15.68 -7.17
C GLY A 113 36.91 -16.13 -8.30
N ALA A 114 37.67 -15.22 -8.91
CA ALA A 114 38.67 -15.51 -9.93
C ALA A 114 40.08 -15.05 -9.50
N ASN A 115 41.04 -15.96 -9.41
CA ASN A 115 42.42 -15.58 -9.04
C ASN A 115 43.00 -14.54 -10.02
N TYR A 116 43.71 -13.54 -9.51
CA TYR A 116 44.44 -12.60 -10.34
C TYR A 116 45.56 -13.32 -11.09
N ARG A 117 45.67 -13.13 -12.41
CA ARG A 117 46.80 -13.64 -13.22
C ARG A 117 47.78 -12.51 -13.47
N LEU A 118 49.02 -12.68 -13.04
CA LEU A 118 50.09 -11.68 -13.22
C LEU A 118 51.24 -12.27 -14.06
N GLY A 119 51.89 -11.42 -14.85
CA GLY A 119 53.08 -11.77 -15.63
C GLY A 119 54.38 -11.47 -14.89
N THR A 120 55.44 -11.16 -15.65
CA THR A 120 56.76 -10.79 -15.15
C THR A 120 56.89 -9.27 -14.93
N GLY A 121 57.86 -8.82 -14.12
CA GLY A 121 58.13 -7.40 -13.87
C GLY A 121 57.28 -6.74 -12.77
N PRO A 122 57.25 -5.40 -12.68
CA PRO A 122 56.46 -4.69 -11.67
C PRO A 122 54.97 -4.64 -12.07
N VAL A 123 54.11 -5.10 -11.17
CA VAL A 123 52.66 -5.21 -11.39
C VAL A 123 51.92 -4.68 -10.18
N SER A 124 50.97 -3.77 -10.37
CA SER A 124 50.11 -3.24 -9.31
C SER A 124 48.69 -3.84 -9.38
N VAL A 125 48.10 -4.09 -8.22
CA VAL A 125 46.75 -4.61 -8.05
C VAL A 125 45.99 -3.74 -7.03
N ALA A 126 44.89 -3.15 -7.48
CA ALA A 126 44.02 -2.31 -6.64
C ALA A 126 42.57 -2.40 -7.13
N GLY A 127 41.61 -2.51 -6.21
CA GLY A 127 40.18 -2.49 -6.52
C GLY A 127 39.73 -3.49 -7.60
N GLY A 128 40.27 -4.72 -7.60
CA GLY A 128 39.94 -5.75 -8.59
C GLY A 128 40.68 -5.64 -9.94
N ARG A 129 41.56 -4.65 -10.12
CA ARG A 129 42.25 -4.39 -11.40
C ARG A 129 43.75 -4.66 -11.31
N VAL A 130 44.31 -5.25 -12.36
CA VAL A 130 45.75 -5.48 -12.56
C VAL A 130 46.30 -4.41 -13.51
N SER A 131 47.42 -3.81 -13.18
CA SER A 131 48.11 -2.78 -13.98
C SER A 131 49.62 -3.02 -13.98
N ALA A 132 50.33 -2.62 -15.03
CA ALA A 132 51.80 -2.70 -15.06
C ALA A 132 52.43 -1.43 -14.45
N GLY A 133 53.55 -1.59 -13.74
CA GLY A 133 54.34 -0.49 -13.16
C GLY A 133 54.36 -0.46 -11.63
N ASP A 134 55.34 0.28 -11.10
CA ASP A 134 55.50 0.58 -9.68
C ASP A 134 54.67 1.83 -9.31
N PRO A 135 53.61 1.71 -8.48
CA PRO A 135 52.77 2.84 -8.08
C PRO A 135 53.45 3.80 -7.09
N CYS A 136 54.65 3.46 -6.60
CA CYS A 136 55.46 4.28 -5.69
C CYS A 136 56.52 5.13 -6.42
N ALA A 137 56.58 5.09 -7.76
CA ALA A 137 57.59 5.80 -8.54
C ALA A 137 57.20 7.25 -8.87
N GLY A 138 57.52 8.21 -7.97
CA GLY A 138 57.53 9.63 -8.33
C GLY A 138 57.47 10.66 -7.19
N THR A 139 58.61 11.23 -6.81
CA THR A 139 58.71 12.62 -6.33
C THR A 139 59.88 13.29 -7.07
N ASP A 140 59.56 14.35 -7.82
CA ASP A 140 60.29 15.12 -8.86
C ASP A 140 61.73 15.62 -8.49
N PRO A 141 62.58 16.16 -9.43
CA PRO A 141 62.35 16.46 -10.86
C PRO A 141 63.46 16.05 -11.89
N SER A 142 63.18 16.31 -13.18
CA SER A 142 64.00 16.07 -14.41
C SER A 142 65.39 16.77 -14.44
N PRO A 143 66.43 16.29 -15.18
CA PRO A 143 66.44 16.24 -16.66
C PRO A 143 67.07 15.00 -17.36
N THR A 144 66.65 14.75 -18.61
CA THR A 144 67.21 13.82 -19.64
C THR A 144 68.68 14.14 -20.01
N PRO A 145 69.54 13.18 -20.43
CA PRO A 145 69.43 12.33 -21.66
C PRO A 145 69.71 10.81 -21.38
N THR A 146 69.74 9.82 -22.28
CA THR A 146 69.27 9.54 -23.67
C THR A 146 69.38 8.00 -23.89
N PRO A 147 68.52 7.31 -24.69
CA PRO A 147 68.39 5.84 -24.64
C PRO A 147 69.18 5.06 -25.72
N THR A 148 69.25 3.74 -25.57
CA THR A 148 69.61 2.78 -26.63
C THR A 148 68.52 1.70 -26.79
N GLY A 149 67.89 1.62 -27.97
CA GLY A 149 67.00 0.50 -28.33
C GLY A 149 65.57 0.86 -28.77
N THR A 150 65.42 1.71 -29.79
CA THR A 150 64.12 2.03 -30.42
C THR A 150 63.56 0.85 -31.22
N PRO A 151 62.27 0.50 -31.04
CA PRO A 151 61.32 0.49 -32.16
C PRO A 151 60.45 1.75 -32.13
N ALA A 152 60.12 2.30 -33.29
CA ALA A 152 59.45 3.60 -33.36
C ALA A 152 58.06 3.59 -32.71
N PRO A 153 57.61 4.69 -32.07
CA PRO A 153 56.24 4.82 -31.64
C PRO A 153 55.33 4.77 -32.86
N GLY A 154 54.39 3.81 -32.87
CA GLY A 154 53.31 3.79 -33.84
C GLY A 154 52.50 5.07 -33.74
N ALA A 155 52.17 5.69 -34.87
CA ALA A 155 51.38 6.89 -34.88
C ALA A 155 49.92 6.54 -34.54
N THR A 156 49.29 7.28 -33.63
CA THR A 156 47.88 7.06 -33.26
C THR A 156 47.01 8.19 -33.76
N ALA A 157 45.78 7.90 -34.21
CA ALA A 157 44.73 8.88 -34.42
C ALA A 157 43.71 8.82 -33.28
N GLU A 158 43.40 9.96 -32.65
CA GLU A 158 42.31 10.10 -31.68
C GLU A 158 41.18 10.90 -32.32
N ILE A 159 40.09 10.24 -32.69
CA ILE A 159 39.00 10.81 -33.47
C ILE A 159 37.79 11.06 -32.57
N TYR A 160 37.29 12.29 -32.57
CA TYR A 160 36.00 12.66 -31.99
C TYR A 160 34.99 12.94 -33.12
N TYR A 161 33.88 12.21 -33.19
CA TYR A 161 32.83 12.36 -34.20
C TYR A 161 31.57 12.99 -33.60
N ARG A 162 31.04 14.04 -34.23
CA ARG A 162 29.84 14.76 -33.78
C ARG A 162 28.57 14.00 -34.17
N LEU A 163 27.95 13.37 -33.17
CA LEU A 163 26.72 12.58 -33.34
C LEU A 163 25.51 13.47 -33.71
N THR A 164 25.41 14.66 -33.12
CA THR A 164 24.24 15.54 -33.28
C THR A 164 24.06 16.07 -34.70
N THR A 165 25.14 16.24 -35.47
CA THR A 165 25.05 16.70 -36.88
C THR A 165 24.39 15.69 -37.82
N ARG A 166 24.21 14.44 -37.40
CA ARG A 166 23.46 13.39 -38.12
C ARG A 166 22.24 12.87 -37.35
N ASN A 167 21.91 13.49 -36.21
CA ASN A 167 20.88 13.02 -35.26
C ASN A 167 21.09 11.56 -34.80
N TRP A 168 22.34 11.16 -34.56
CA TRP A 168 22.70 9.82 -34.07
C TRP A 168 22.91 9.81 -32.56
N THR A 169 22.80 8.64 -31.93
CA THR A 169 23.07 8.42 -30.50
C THR A 169 24.33 7.60 -30.24
N ALA A 170 24.84 6.90 -31.26
CA ALA A 170 26.12 6.18 -31.28
C ALA A 170 26.67 6.13 -32.72
N ALA A 171 27.95 5.80 -32.89
CA ALA A 171 28.58 5.64 -34.19
C ALA A 171 29.63 4.52 -34.20
N ASN A 172 29.79 3.89 -35.36
CA ASN A 172 30.97 3.10 -35.72
C ASN A 172 31.86 3.94 -36.66
N ILE A 173 33.17 3.75 -36.56
CA ILE A 173 34.15 4.20 -37.57
C ILE A 173 34.60 2.99 -38.39
N HIS A 174 34.32 3.02 -39.69
CA HIS A 174 34.85 2.10 -40.68
C HIS A 174 36.04 2.80 -41.36
N TYR A 175 37.22 2.20 -41.35
CA TYR A 175 38.44 2.90 -41.77
C TYR A 175 39.48 2.00 -42.43
N ARG A 176 40.44 2.60 -43.13
CA ARG A 176 41.71 2.02 -43.55
C ARG A 176 42.87 2.96 -43.16
N PRO A 177 43.94 2.48 -42.52
CA PRO A 177 45.19 3.26 -42.45
C PRO A 177 45.73 3.57 -43.85
N THR A 178 46.49 4.64 -44.03
CA THR A 178 47.10 5.00 -45.32
C THR A 178 47.96 3.87 -45.87
N GLY A 179 47.59 3.33 -47.03
CA GLY A 179 48.25 2.16 -47.64
C GLY A 179 47.77 0.79 -47.13
N GLY A 180 46.84 0.76 -46.16
CA GLY A 180 46.24 -0.45 -45.61
C GLY A 180 44.88 -0.81 -46.21
N THR A 181 44.30 -1.90 -45.70
CA THR A 181 42.96 -2.38 -46.06
C THR A 181 41.87 -1.77 -45.18
N TRP A 182 40.63 -1.77 -45.67
CA TRP A 182 39.46 -1.38 -44.87
C TRP A 182 39.14 -2.43 -43.80
N THR A 183 38.72 -1.95 -42.62
CA THR A 183 37.99 -2.77 -41.62
C THR A 183 36.80 -3.48 -42.25
N ALA A 184 36.33 -4.60 -41.68
CA ALA A 184 35.05 -5.18 -42.09
C ALA A 184 33.88 -4.21 -41.85
N VAL A 185 32.82 -4.29 -42.65
CA VAL A 185 31.55 -3.57 -42.41
C VAL A 185 30.84 -4.19 -41.19
N PRO A 186 30.29 -3.41 -40.23
CA PRO A 186 30.07 -1.95 -40.22
C PRO A 186 31.20 -1.12 -39.58
N GLY A 187 32.42 -1.62 -39.49
CA GLY A 187 33.54 -0.94 -38.83
C GLY A 187 33.58 -1.19 -37.32
N THR A 188 34.27 -0.32 -36.59
CA THR A 188 34.51 -0.46 -35.14
C THR A 188 33.72 0.55 -34.35
N ALA A 189 33.02 0.11 -33.29
CA ALA A 189 32.25 0.99 -32.41
C ALA A 189 33.11 2.08 -31.74
N MET A 190 32.58 3.30 -31.73
CA MET A 190 33.10 4.45 -31.00
C MET A 190 32.39 4.58 -29.64
N GLU A 191 33.11 5.05 -28.63
CA GLU A 191 32.58 5.27 -27.27
C GLU A 191 31.90 6.64 -27.20
N VAL A 192 30.74 6.77 -26.55
CA VAL A 192 30.16 8.10 -26.29
C VAL A 192 31.02 8.81 -25.24
N ALA A 193 31.69 9.88 -25.64
CA ALA A 193 32.69 10.56 -24.80
C ALA A 193 32.10 11.70 -23.95
N CYS A 194 31.09 12.39 -24.50
CA CYS A 194 30.30 13.40 -23.81
C CYS A 194 29.04 13.71 -24.64
N ALA A 195 28.20 14.63 -24.16
CA ALA A 195 26.97 15.04 -24.85
C ALA A 195 27.24 15.44 -26.31
N GLY A 196 26.72 14.63 -27.24
CA GLY A 196 26.81 14.85 -28.68
C GLY A 196 28.11 14.44 -29.39
N TRP A 197 29.07 13.81 -28.69
CA TRP A 197 30.35 13.38 -29.26
C TRP A 197 30.67 11.91 -28.96
N ALA A 198 31.06 11.16 -29.99
CA ALA A 198 31.68 9.84 -29.87
C ALA A 198 33.19 9.91 -30.09
N ARG A 199 33.97 8.99 -29.50
CA ARG A 199 35.44 8.96 -29.53
C ARG A 199 35.96 7.58 -29.93
N LYS A 200 37.07 7.56 -30.69
CA LYS A 200 37.90 6.36 -30.86
C LYS A 200 39.37 6.71 -30.92
N VAL A 201 40.22 5.87 -30.33
CA VAL A 201 41.67 5.89 -30.57
C VAL A 201 42.01 4.70 -31.48
N ILE A 202 42.77 4.96 -32.53
CA ILE A 202 43.22 3.98 -33.52
C ILE A 202 44.75 4.04 -33.59
N ASP A 203 45.39 2.88 -33.46
CA ASP A 203 46.80 2.71 -33.79
C ASP A 203 46.96 2.55 -35.32
N LEU A 204 47.84 3.34 -35.91
CA LEU A 204 48.15 3.35 -37.35
C LEU A 204 49.50 2.69 -37.65
N GLY A 205 50.26 2.26 -36.64
CA GLY A 205 51.62 1.78 -36.82
C GLY A 205 52.48 2.83 -37.52
N THR A 206 53.02 2.52 -38.69
CA THR A 206 53.84 3.47 -39.47
C THR A 206 53.02 4.33 -40.45
N ALA A 207 51.69 4.19 -40.52
CA ALA A 207 50.89 4.97 -41.46
C ALA A 207 50.65 6.41 -40.98
N SER A 208 50.71 7.36 -41.92
CA SER A 208 50.63 8.81 -41.67
C SER A 208 49.20 9.34 -41.43
N GLY A 209 48.21 8.46 -41.40
CA GLY A 209 46.79 8.79 -41.26
C GLY A 209 45.90 7.61 -41.64
N LEU A 210 44.59 7.88 -41.78
CA LEU A 210 43.58 6.93 -42.22
C LEU A 210 42.57 7.60 -43.19
N THR A 211 41.89 6.78 -43.98
CA THR A 211 40.60 7.12 -44.63
C THR A 211 39.47 6.49 -43.81
N ALA A 212 38.38 7.20 -43.55
CA ALA A 212 37.25 6.73 -42.76
C ALA A 212 35.87 7.12 -43.32
N ALA A 213 34.87 6.30 -43.02
CA ALA A 213 33.45 6.61 -43.08
C ALA A 213 32.79 6.22 -41.75
N PHE A 214 31.73 6.91 -41.36
CA PHE A 214 31.01 6.67 -40.11
C PHE A 214 29.63 6.08 -40.40
N ASN A 215 29.06 5.32 -39.45
CA ASN A 215 27.68 4.85 -39.55
C ASN A 215 27.05 4.68 -38.16
N ASN A 216 25.72 4.65 -38.10
CA ASN A 216 24.96 4.47 -36.86
C ASN A 216 24.80 3.00 -36.41
N GLY A 217 25.45 2.03 -37.08
CA GLY A 217 25.25 0.59 -36.84
C GLY A 217 23.93 0.01 -37.37
N ALA A 218 23.01 0.86 -37.84
CA ALA A 218 21.70 0.51 -38.39
C ALA A 218 21.57 0.83 -39.89
N GLY A 219 22.70 0.85 -40.61
CA GLY A 219 22.76 0.97 -42.07
C GLY A 219 22.75 2.39 -42.65
N GLN A 220 22.70 3.45 -41.82
CA GLN A 220 22.89 4.82 -42.29
C GLN A 220 24.37 5.21 -42.25
N TRP A 221 24.88 5.77 -43.33
CA TRP A 221 26.30 6.09 -43.52
C TRP A 221 26.56 7.58 -43.68
N ASP A 222 27.72 8.00 -43.19
CA ASP A 222 28.34 9.29 -43.42
C ASP A 222 29.74 9.04 -44.00
N ASN A 223 29.82 9.05 -45.32
CA ASN A 223 31.03 8.89 -46.12
C ASN A 223 31.44 10.21 -46.82
N ASN A 224 31.11 11.36 -46.21
CA ASN A 224 31.40 12.69 -46.74
C ASN A 224 30.95 12.87 -48.21
N ASN A 225 29.68 12.54 -48.50
CA ASN A 225 29.09 12.58 -49.84
C ASN A 225 29.84 11.74 -50.90
N GLY A 226 30.47 10.64 -50.49
CA GLY A 226 31.23 9.73 -51.36
C GLY A 226 32.72 10.02 -51.49
N ALA A 227 33.25 11.04 -50.78
CA ALA A 227 34.68 11.37 -50.77
C ALA A 227 35.49 10.68 -49.65
N ASP A 228 34.79 10.13 -48.64
CA ASP A 228 35.33 9.71 -47.34
C ASP A 228 36.04 10.83 -46.56
N TYR A 229 36.38 10.55 -45.30
CA TYR A 229 37.14 11.44 -44.42
C TYR A 229 38.60 11.03 -44.40
N THR A 230 39.52 11.96 -44.68
CA THR A 230 40.96 11.74 -44.45
C THR A 230 41.34 12.33 -43.09
N ILE A 231 41.86 11.49 -42.18
CA ILE A 231 42.17 11.86 -40.80
C ILE A 231 43.65 11.58 -40.53
N GLY A 232 44.38 12.60 -40.08
CA GLY A 232 45.81 12.49 -39.75
C GLY A 232 46.07 11.85 -38.39
N THR A 233 47.34 11.85 -38.00
CA THR A 233 47.80 11.43 -36.67
C THR A 233 47.47 12.49 -35.61
N GLY A 234 47.43 12.09 -34.34
CA GLY A 234 47.03 12.96 -33.23
C GLY A 234 45.50 13.11 -33.09
N ARG A 235 45.06 14.11 -32.32
CA ARG A 235 43.64 14.36 -32.05
C ARG A 235 42.98 15.11 -33.20
N SER A 236 41.84 14.61 -33.68
CA SER A 236 41.00 15.27 -34.68
C SER A 236 39.53 15.26 -34.28
N THR A 237 38.79 16.33 -34.58
CA THR A 237 37.32 16.35 -34.53
C THR A 237 36.73 16.24 -35.93
N VAL A 238 35.66 15.47 -36.09
CA VAL A 238 34.87 15.36 -37.33
C VAL A 238 33.45 15.85 -37.03
N SER A 239 33.02 16.92 -37.70
CA SER A 239 31.72 17.55 -37.47
C SER A 239 31.21 18.19 -38.75
N GLY A 240 29.96 17.91 -39.13
CA GLY A 240 29.30 18.58 -40.25
C GLY A 240 29.93 18.37 -41.64
N GLY A 241 30.79 17.35 -41.82
CA GLY A 241 31.53 17.12 -43.06
C GLY A 241 33.00 17.56 -43.02
N GLU A 242 33.44 18.28 -41.97
CA GLU A 242 34.81 18.77 -41.85
C GLU A 242 35.63 17.98 -40.83
N VAL A 243 36.93 17.81 -41.11
CA VAL A 243 37.94 17.25 -40.20
C VAL A 243 38.83 18.38 -39.70
N THR A 244 38.83 18.62 -38.39
CA THR A 244 39.74 19.57 -37.74
C THR A 244 40.91 18.80 -37.11
N PRO A 245 42.14 18.89 -37.64
CA PRO A 245 43.32 18.26 -37.04
C PRO A 245 43.82 19.05 -35.82
N ALA A 246 44.59 18.39 -34.95
CA ALA A 246 45.12 18.94 -33.70
C ALA A 246 44.06 19.63 -32.81
N ALA A 247 42.81 19.14 -32.86
CA ALA A 247 41.68 19.75 -32.17
C ALA A 247 41.84 19.72 -30.64
N ALA A 248 41.26 20.71 -29.94
CA ALA A 248 41.06 20.64 -28.50
C ALA A 248 40.10 19.47 -28.14
N ASN A 249 40.11 18.99 -26.90
CA ASN A 249 39.13 18.00 -26.46
C ASN A 249 37.73 18.64 -26.40
N PRO A 250 36.75 18.22 -27.23
CA PRO A 250 35.43 18.84 -27.24
C PRO A 250 34.61 18.56 -25.97
N CYS A 251 35.05 17.62 -25.12
CA CYS A 251 34.39 17.25 -23.87
C CYS A 251 34.90 18.02 -22.64
N GLY A 252 35.84 18.96 -22.81
CA GLY A 252 36.48 19.67 -21.69
C GLY A 252 37.42 18.79 -20.87
N ALA A 253 37.96 19.35 -19.78
CA ALA A 253 38.59 18.57 -18.72
C ALA A 253 37.52 18.19 -17.69
N PRO A 254 37.57 16.98 -17.09
CA PRO A 254 36.68 16.66 -15.98
C PRO A 254 36.92 17.65 -14.83
N PRO A 255 35.87 18.12 -14.11
CA PRO A 255 36.06 18.92 -12.92
C PRO A 255 36.87 18.13 -11.88
N PRO A 256 37.65 18.79 -11.02
CA PRO A 256 38.35 18.10 -9.95
C PRO A 256 37.35 17.32 -9.07
N PRO A 257 37.74 16.14 -8.56
CA PRO A 257 36.88 15.36 -7.68
C PRO A 257 36.48 16.19 -6.47
N ASP A 258 35.24 16.01 -6.03
CA ASP A 258 34.80 16.68 -4.82
C ASP A 258 35.53 16.12 -3.61
N THR A 259 36.00 17.03 -2.76
CA THR A 259 36.63 16.76 -1.47
C THR A 259 36.17 17.75 -0.39
N SER A 260 35.28 18.68 -0.77
CA SER A 260 34.56 19.54 0.17
C SER A 260 33.53 18.68 0.89
N ALA A 261 33.35 18.90 2.19
CA ALA A 261 32.24 18.29 2.92
C ALA A 261 31.16 19.34 3.17
N PRO A 262 29.87 18.95 3.24
CA PRO A 262 28.79 19.86 3.57
C PRO A 262 29.04 20.64 4.86
N SER A 263 28.48 21.84 4.95
CA SER A 263 28.42 22.58 6.20
C SER A 263 27.66 21.78 7.27
N VAL A 264 28.12 21.89 8.52
CA VAL A 264 27.53 21.16 9.65
C VAL A 264 26.07 21.60 9.86
N PRO A 265 25.09 20.68 9.98
CA PRO A 265 23.71 21.03 10.24
C PRO A 265 23.57 21.93 11.47
N ALA A 266 23.11 23.16 11.26
CA ALA A 266 22.97 24.17 12.29
C ALA A 266 21.55 24.21 12.85
N GLY A 267 21.38 24.84 14.03
CA GLY A 267 20.05 25.08 14.60
C GLY A 267 19.27 23.81 14.99
N LEU A 268 19.96 22.69 15.25
CA LEU A 268 19.33 21.45 15.68
C LEU A 268 18.56 21.69 17.00
N ARG A 269 17.24 21.52 16.94
CA ARG A 269 16.33 21.65 18.08
C ARG A 269 15.49 20.38 18.23
N ALA A 270 15.06 20.10 19.45
CA ALA A 270 14.16 18.98 19.75
C ALA A 270 12.92 19.48 20.47
N THR A 271 11.76 19.08 19.99
CA THR A 271 10.43 19.38 20.55
C THR A 271 9.81 18.08 21.05
N VAL A 272 9.50 18.03 22.35
CA VAL A 272 8.91 16.86 23.01
C VAL A 272 7.38 16.96 22.98
N ASN A 273 6.71 15.85 22.64
CA ASN A 273 5.28 15.67 22.81
C ASN A 273 5.00 14.26 23.37
N GLY A 274 4.93 14.15 24.71
CA GLY A 274 4.86 12.87 25.41
C GLY A 274 6.05 11.96 25.06
N VAL A 275 5.75 10.78 24.50
CA VAL A 275 6.72 9.79 23.99
C VAL A 275 7.10 9.99 22.53
N ARG A 276 6.77 11.13 21.93
CA ARG A 276 7.26 11.55 20.61
C ARG A 276 8.29 12.69 20.78
N VAL A 277 9.36 12.66 19.99
CA VAL A 277 10.34 13.75 19.86
C VAL A 277 10.46 14.12 18.39
N THR A 278 10.15 15.37 18.05
CA THR A 278 10.47 15.95 16.74
C THR A 278 11.82 16.64 16.84
N VAL A 279 12.73 16.37 15.89
CA VAL A 279 13.97 17.14 15.71
C VAL A 279 13.91 17.89 14.39
N ASP A 280 14.24 19.18 14.41
CA ASP A 280 14.37 20.04 13.22
C ASP A 280 15.77 20.65 13.20
N TRP A 281 16.31 20.93 12.01
CA TRP A 281 17.56 21.68 11.82
C TRP A 281 17.45 22.61 10.60
N THR A 282 18.44 23.50 10.46
CA THR A 282 18.63 24.32 9.25
C THR A 282 19.35 23.49 8.18
N ALA A 283 18.94 23.65 6.91
CA ALA A 283 19.57 22.98 5.80
C ALA A 283 21.07 23.28 5.71
N SER A 284 21.87 22.23 5.51
CA SER A 284 23.28 22.37 5.16
C SER A 284 23.45 22.90 3.73
N THR A 285 24.63 23.44 3.48
CA THR A 285 25.09 23.96 2.19
C THR A 285 26.37 23.26 1.79
N ASP A 286 26.59 23.11 0.50
CA ASP A 286 27.74 22.43 -0.08
C ASP A 286 28.19 23.15 -1.36
N ASP A 287 29.41 22.93 -1.86
CA ASP A 287 29.89 23.57 -3.09
C ASP A 287 29.33 22.93 -4.37
N ARG A 288 28.74 21.72 -4.28
CA ARG A 288 27.92 21.09 -5.33
C ARG A 288 26.48 20.89 -4.87
N ALA A 289 26.23 19.99 -3.92
CA ALA A 289 24.88 19.64 -3.48
C ALA A 289 24.86 18.79 -2.20
N VAL A 290 23.98 19.13 -1.25
CA VAL A 290 23.63 18.25 -0.12
C VAL A 290 22.56 17.25 -0.58
N THR A 291 22.84 15.96 -0.47
CA THR A 291 21.93 14.87 -0.89
C THR A 291 21.12 14.26 0.25
N GLY A 292 21.52 14.49 1.51
CA GLY A 292 20.74 14.06 2.66
C GLY A 292 21.44 14.26 4.01
N TYR A 293 20.83 13.71 5.05
CA TYR A 293 21.25 13.78 6.44
C TYR A 293 21.19 12.41 7.11
N GLU A 294 22.09 12.17 8.07
CA GLU A 294 21.98 11.08 9.03
C GLU A 294 21.67 11.68 10.41
N VAL A 295 20.50 11.31 10.94
CA VAL A 295 20.05 11.63 12.28
C VAL A 295 20.48 10.50 13.22
N ILE A 296 21.24 10.82 14.25
CA ILE A 296 21.82 9.86 15.20
C ILE A 296 21.14 10.08 16.55
N ARG A 297 20.39 9.07 17.02
CA ARG A 297 19.79 9.01 18.36
C ARG A 297 20.65 8.15 19.28
N THR A 298 20.81 8.60 20.52
CA THR A 298 21.43 7.83 21.61
C THR A 298 20.58 7.94 22.87
N GLY A 299 20.44 6.85 23.63
CA GLY A 299 19.60 6.78 24.84
C GLY A 299 18.42 5.82 24.71
N GLY A 300 17.84 5.45 25.86
CA GLY A 300 16.85 4.38 25.99
C GLY A 300 17.43 2.97 25.73
N ASP A 301 16.57 1.96 25.81
CA ASP A 301 16.95 0.54 25.80
C ASP A 301 17.52 0.07 24.45
N SER A 302 17.22 0.77 23.35
CA SER A 302 17.66 0.41 21.99
C SER A 302 19.07 0.90 21.61
N GLY A 303 19.80 1.55 22.52
CA GLY A 303 21.15 2.05 22.25
C GLY A 303 21.23 3.16 21.19
N THR A 304 22.22 3.07 20.31
CA THR A 304 22.45 4.06 19.24
C THR A 304 21.68 3.69 17.97
N VAL A 305 20.78 4.55 17.54
CA VAL A 305 20.01 4.41 16.28
C VAL A 305 20.46 5.47 15.28
N ARG A 306 20.61 5.10 14.01
CA ARG A 306 20.95 6.00 12.90
C ARG A 306 19.85 5.93 11.85
N THR A 307 19.36 7.09 11.43
CA THR A 307 18.26 7.21 10.47
C THR A 307 18.65 8.17 9.36
N ALA A 308 18.58 7.73 8.10
CA ALA A 308 18.77 8.61 6.95
C ALA A 308 17.49 9.41 6.66
N THR A 309 17.63 10.64 6.17
CA THR A 309 16.53 11.49 5.70
C THR A 309 17.03 12.53 4.72
N THR A 310 16.22 12.91 3.74
CA THR A 310 16.51 13.98 2.77
C THR A 310 16.00 15.35 3.22
N GLY A 311 15.01 15.38 4.11
CA GLY A 311 14.45 16.62 4.69
C GLY A 311 15.18 17.08 5.95
N THR A 312 14.91 18.31 6.39
CA THR A 312 15.55 18.92 7.57
C THR A 312 14.76 18.73 8.88
N ARG A 313 13.95 17.68 8.94
CA ARG A 313 13.08 17.30 10.06
C ARG A 313 13.02 15.79 10.17
N HIS A 314 12.95 15.29 11.40
CA HIS A 314 12.70 13.88 11.71
C HIS A 314 11.83 13.76 12.96
N VAL A 315 10.90 12.78 12.97
CA VAL A 315 10.02 12.52 14.10
C VAL A 315 10.27 11.10 14.59
N ALA A 316 10.55 10.97 15.88
CA ALA A 316 10.72 9.69 16.56
C ALA A 316 9.58 9.49 17.56
N ALA A 317 8.78 8.45 17.34
CA ALA A 317 7.65 8.08 18.19
C ALA A 317 7.93 6.78 18.96
N GLY A 318 7.04 6.41 19.89
CA GLY A 318 7.14 5.16 20.65
C GLY A 318 8.37 5.09 21.57
N LEU A 319 8.91 6.24 21.96
CA LEU A 319 10.06 6.32 22.85
C LEU A 319 9.66 5.93 24.29
N LEU A 320 10.62 5.50 25.10
CA LEU A 320 10.36 5.20 26.50
C LEU A 320 9.95 6.47 27.26
N PRO A 321 9.03 6.39 28.23
CA PRO A 321 8.61 7.54 29.01
C PRO A 321 9.73 8.03 29.94
N ARG A 322 9.72 9.33 30.28
CA ARG A 322 10.67 9.98 31.21
C ARG A 322 12.14 9.69 30.90
N THR A 323 12.48 9.46 29.64
CA THR A 323 13.78 8.95 29.20
C THR A 323 14.50 10.00 28.36
N ALA A 324 15.76 10.25 28.69
CA ALA A 324 16.61 11.20 27.97
C ALA A 324 17.15 10.58 26.67
N TYR A 325 16.89 11.25 25.56
CA TYR A 325 17.42 10.94 24.23
C TYR A 325 18.28 12.09 23.73
N ARG A 326 19.51 11.78 23.32
CA ARG A 326 20.47 12.73 22.76
C ARG A 326 20.60 12.52 21.26
N TRP A 327 20.47 13.59 20.51
CA TRP A 327 20.36 13.64 19.06
C TRP A 327 21.50 14.47 18.46
N THR A 328 22.11 14.00 17.38
CA THR A 328 23.00 14.79 16.50
C THR A 328 22.65 14.51 15.05
N VAL A 329 22.92 15.46 14.15
CA VAL A 329 22.67 15.31 12.71
C VAL A 329 23.94 15.63 11.92
N ARG A 330 24.24 14.86 10.88
CA ARG A 330 25.30 15.18 9.90
C ARG A 330 24.74 15.17 8.49
N ALA A 331 25.24 16.04 7.62
CA ALA A 331 24.86 16.14 6.22
C ALA A 331 25.82 15.34 5.32
N ARG A 332 25.32 14.94 4.15
CA ARG A 332 26.05 14.21 3.09
C ARG A 332 25.90 14.94 1.76
N ASP A 333 26.97 15.02 0.97
CA ASP A 333 26.94 15.57 -0.40
C ASP A 333 26.69 14.49 -1.48
N GLU A 334 26.80 14.87 -2.76
CA GLU A 334 26.71 13.97 -3.91
C GLU A 334 27.91 13.02 -4.05
N ALA A 335 29.11 13.46 -3.65
CA ALA A 335 30.34 12.65 -3.70
C ALA A 335 30.46 11.63 -2.55
N GLY A 336 29.63 11.76 -1.52
CA GLY A 336 29.61 10.94 -0.33
C GLY A 336 30.45 11.46 0.84
N ASN A 337 30.98 12.69 0.81
CA ASN A 337 31.61 13.27 2.00
C ASN A 337 30.53 13.59 3.04
N TRP A 338 30.93 13.53 4.31
CA TRP A 338 30.05 13.80 5.45
C TRP A 338 30.54 15.02 6.21
N SER A 339 29.61 15.90 6.58
CA SER A 339 29.90 16.95 7.55
C SER A 339 30.32 16.33 8.90
N ALA A 340 30.96 17.13 9.75
CA ALA A 340 30.95 16.83 11.18
C ALA A 340 29.50 16.77 11.69
N ALA A 341 29.27 16.05 12.79
CA ALA A 341 27.96 16.06 13.45
C ALA A 341 27.67 17.45 14.04
N SER A 342 26.39 17.83 14.01
CA SER A 342 25.87 19.01 14.70
C SER A 342 26.20 18.98 16.18
N ASP A 343 26.10 20.13 16.82
CA ASP A 343 25.95 20.17 18.27
C ASP A 343 24.78 19.28 18.72
N PRO A 344 24.91 18.58 19.86
CA PRO A 344 23.92 17.64 20.33
C PRO A 344 22.73 18.36 20.99
N VAL A 345 21.51 17.99 20.62
CA VAL A 345 20.32 18.34 21.41
C VAL A 345 19.90 17.15 22.26
N THR A 346 19.56 17.39 23.53
CA THR A 346 19.03 16.35 24.42
C THR A 346 17.59 16.68 24.76
N ALA A 347 16.70 15.71 24.59
CA ALA A 347 15.28 15.80 24.88
C ALA A 347 14.90 14.66 25.81
N THR A 348 14.31 14.99 26.96
CA THR A 348 13.72 13.98 27.85
C THR A 348 12.25 13.86 27.45
N THR A 349 11.81 12.66 27.11
CA THR A 349 10.39 12.38 26.84
C THR A 349 9.55 12.73 28.06
N GLY A 350 8.31 13.13 27.81
CA GLY A 350 7.33 13.30 28.88
C GLY A 350 6.95 11.96 29.51
N ASP A 351 5.89 11.99 30.31
CA ASP A 351 5.22 10.76 30.71
C ASP A 351 4.80 9.96 29.47
N ALA A 352 4.64 8.64 29.64
CA ALA A 352 3.82 7.88 28.70
C ALA A 352 2.48 8.61 28.63
N PRO A 353 1.87 8.77 27.44
CA PRO A 353 0.47 9.18 27.40
C PRO A 353 -0.26 8.30 28.40
N PRO A 354 -1.01 8.87 29.37
CA PRO A 354 -1.89 8.05 30.18
C PRO A 354 -2.71 7.21 29.20
N ALA A 355 -2.93 5.94 29.50
CA ALA A 355 -3.81 5.08 28.71
C ALA A 355 -5.05 5.94 28.37
N PRO A 356 -5.35 6.19 27.08
CA PRO A 356 -6.17 7.34 26.67
C PRO A 356 -7.39 7.41 27.57
N ALA A 357 -7.67 8.59 28.14
CA ALA A 357 -8.85 8.79 28.97
C ALA A 357 -10.07 8.47 28.09
N GLY A 358 -10.51 7.22 28.15
CA GLY A 358 -11.10 6.61 26.96
C GLY A 358 -12.44 7.25 26.68
N GLY A 359 -12.63 7.65 25.42
CA GLY A 359 -13.85 8.34 24.99
C GLY A 359 -15.09 7.56 25.42
N SER A 360 -16.15 8.29 25.75
CA SER A 360 -17.47 7.69 25.92
C SER A 360 -18.18 7.81 24.58
N PRO A 361 -18.81 6.75 24.04
CA PRO A 361 -19.74 6.91 22.92
C PRO A 361 -20.85 7.90 23.30
N LEU A 362 -21.56 8.45 22.31
CA LEU A 362 -22.74 9.27 22.54
C LEU A 362 -23.90 8.44 23.10
N GLY A 363 -24.06 7.22 22.60
CA GLY A 363 -25.21 6.36 22.89
C GLY A 363 -26.49 6.79 22.15
N GLY A 364 -27.63 6.26 22.57
CA GLY A 364 -28.94 6.47 21.94
C GLY A 364 -29.16 5.64 20.68
N ASP A 365 -30.43 5.44 20.33
CA ASP A 365 -30.88 4.55 19.26
C ASP A 365 -30.31 4.97 17.87
N PRO A 366 -29.56 4.10 17.17
CA PRO A 366 -28.95 4.41 15.87
C PRO A 366 -29.98 4.70 14.76
N ARG A 367 -31.25 4.32 14.92
CA ARG A 367 -32.33 4.64 13.96
C ARG A 367 -32.71 6.13 13.94
N GLU A 368 -32.35 6.86 14.99
CA GLU A 368 -32.51 8.32 15.06
C GLU A 368 -31.51 9.06 14.15
N ASP A 369 -30.39 8.40 13.82
CA ASP A 369 -29.31 8.94 13.03
C ASP A 369 -29.52 8.80 11.52
N THR A 370 -28.62 9.47 10.79
CA THR A 370 -28.32 9.23 9.38
C THR A 370 -26.79 9.20 9.25
N ILE A 371 -26.28 8.30 8.41
CA ILE A 371 -24.85 7.98 8.31
C ILE A 371 -24.26 8.61 7.04
N TYR A 372 -23.12 9.28 7.18
CA TYR A 372 -22.30 9.69 6.04
C TYR A 372 -21.07 8.79 5.96
N PHE A 373 -20.95 7.98 4.90
CA PHE A 373 -19.87 7.03 4.71
C PHE A 373 -18.70 7.68 3.95
N VAL A 374 -17.56 7.80 4.63
CA VAL A 374 -16.35 8.44 4.12
C VAL A 374 -15.19 7.44 3.98
N MET A 375 -14.53 7.45 2.83
CA MET A 375 -13.18 6.88 2.74
C MET A 375 -12.19 7.88 3.35
N THR A 376 -11.65 7.56 4.52
CA THR A 376 -10.84 8.50 5.32
C THR A 376 -9.68 9.07 4.51
N ALA A 377 -8.91 8.18 3.88
CA ALA A 377 -7.77 8.50 3.03
C ALA A 377 -8.09 9.33 1.77
N ARG A 378 -9.37 9.56 1.45
CA ARG A 378 -9.82 10.20 0.19
C ARG A 378 -10.78 11.38 0.42
N PHE A 379 -11.16 11.68 1.66
CA PHE A 379 -12.19 12.68 1.94
C PHE A 379 -11.64 14.12 2.00
N ALA A 380 -10.73 14.41 2.94
CA ALA A 380 -10.16 15.74 3.14
C ALA A 380 -8.74 15.64 3.73
N ASP A 381 -7.82 16.37 3.11
CA ASP A 381 -6.40 16.55 3.48
C ASP A 381 -6.27 17.70 4.50
N GLY A 382 -5.94 17.39 5.75
CA GLY A 382 -5.68 18.36 6.82
C GLY A 382 -4.20 18.60 7.11
N ASP A 383 -3.33 17.60 6.89
CA ASP A 383 -1.87 17.71 6.97
C ASP A 383 -1.18 17.10 5.72
N PRO A 384 -0.88 17.92 4.70
CA PRO A 384 -0.21 17.46 3.50
C PRO A 384 1.20 16.86 3.72
N SER A 385 1.75 16.92 4.94
CA SER A 385 3.03 16.29 5.26
C SER A 385 2.93 14.79 5.57
N ASN A 386 1.73 14.23 5.78
CA ASN A 386 1.50 12.78 5.87
C ASN A 386 1.11 12.13 4.52
N ASN A 387 0.80 12.93 3.49
CA ASN A 387 0.40 12.50 2.16
C ASN A 387 1.38 11.49 1.55
N ARG A 388 0.86 10.35 1.05
CA ARG A 388 1.69 9.21 0.66
C ARG A 388 1.12 8.40 -0.51
N GLY A 389 1.97 8.19 -1.52
CA GLY A 389 1.67 7.35 -2.70
C GLY A 389 2.63 6.17 -2.92
N GLY A 390 3.73 6.07 -2.15
CA GLY A 390 4.66 4.93 -2.16
C GLY A 390 5.11 4.40 -3.54
N SER A 391 5.43 3.12 -3.58
CA SER A 391 5.90 2.39 -4.77
C SER A 391 4.86 2.23 -5.90
N GLN A 392 3.58 2.50 -5.65
CA GLN A 392 2.53 2.39 -6.68
C GLN A 392 2.08 3.74 -7.27
N HIS A 393 2.58 4.87 -6.76
CA HIS A 393 2.17 6.22 -7.15
C HIS A 393 2.27 6.45 -8.67
N VAL A 394 3.40 6.06 -9.26
CA VAL A 394 3.65 6.23 -10.71
C VAL A 394 2.93 5.16 -11.52
N ARG A 395 2.90 3.90 -11.04
CA ARG A 395 2.35 2.75 -11.78
C ARG A 395 0.82 2.83 -11.97
N SER A 396 0.10 3.36 -10.98
CA SER A 396 -1.34 3.63 -11.08
C SER A 396 -1.65 4.87 -11.95
N GLY A 397 -0.66 5.71 -12.26
CA GLY A 397 -0.86 7.01 -12.90
C GLY A 397 -1.34 8.12 -11.95
N ASN A 398 -1.47 7.83 -10.65
CA ASN A 398 -1.77 8.82 -9.62
C ASN A 398 -0.75 9.99 -9.61
N ALA A 399 0.53 9.71 -9.83
CA ALA A 399 1.60 10.72 -9.83
C ALA A 399 1.44 11.76 -10.96
N ALA A 400 0.76 11.41 -12.06
CA ALA A 400 0.45 12.36 -13.14
C ALA A 400 -0.70 13.32 -12.79
N ASN A 401 -1.38 13.09 -11.67
CA ASN A 401 -2.56 13.83 -11.20
C ASN A 401 -2.33 14.52 -9.85
N ASP A 402 -1.12 14.40 -9.26
CA ASP A 402 -0.81 14.84 -7.89
C ASP A 402 -1.87 14.35 -6.86
N ASP A 403 -2.17 13.05 -6.95
CA ASP A 403 -3.21 12.39 -6.15
C ASP A 403 -2.67 11.14 -5.43
N PRO A 404 -1.86 11.31 -4.36
CA PRO A 404 -1.38 10.20 -3.54
C PRO A 404 -2.56 9.39 -2.97
N MET A 405 -2.32 8.09 -2.74
CA MET A 405 -3.38 7.18 -2.28
C MET A 405 -3.86 7.51 -0.88
N PHE A 406 -2.92 7.72 0.05
CA PHE A 406 -3.19 8.38 1.33
C PHE A 406 -3.08 9.89 1.11
N ARG A 407 -4.22 10.57 1.17
CA ARG A 407 -4.32 12.03 1.00
C ARG A 407 -5.23 12.71 2.02
N GLY A 408 -6.28 12.01 2.44
CA GLY A 408 -7.13 12.44 3.54
C GLY A 408 -6.69 11.84 4.87
N ASP A 409 -6.94 12.56 5.95
CA ASP A 409 -6.47 12.21 7.28
C ASP A 409 -7.47 12.64 8.37
N PHE A 410 -7.17 12.30 9.63
CA PHE A 410 -8.06 12.64 10.74
C PHE A 410 -8.18 14.15 10.96
N GLN A 411 -7.14 14.95 10.69
CA GLN A 411 -7.23 16.42 10.76
C GLN A 411 -8.24 16.95 9.73
N GLY A 412 -8.15 16.49 8.49
CA GLY A 412 -9.08 16.89 7.43
C GLY A 412 -10.51 16.43 7.70
N LEU A 413 -10.71 15.27 8.32
CA LEU A 413 -12.04 14.88 8.80
C LEU A 413 -12.54 15.82 9.91
N VAL A 414 -11.72 16.11 10.93
CA VAL A 414 -12.05 17.05 12.03
C VAL A 414 -12.46 18.42 11.49
N ASP A 415 -11.69 18.98 10.56
CA ASP A 415 -11.92 20.28 9.91
C ASP A 415 -13.22 20.32 9.10
N LYS A 416 -13.77 19.16 8.71
CA LYS A 416 -14.97 19.02 7.87
C LYS A 416 -16.15 18.37 8.58
N LEU A 417 -16.08 18.14 9.90
CA LEU A 417 -17.24 17.72 10.68
C LEU A 417 -18.41 18.72 10.59
N ASP A 418 -18.14 20.03 10.47
CA ASP A 418 -19.19 21.04 10.25
C ASP A 418 -19.81 20.98 8.84
N TYR A 419 -19.10 20.45 7.83
CA TYR A 419 -19.72 20.16 6.53
C TYR A 419 -20.73 19.02 6.67
N ILE A 420 -20.33 17.92 7.32
CA ILE A 420 -21.16 16.74 7.55
C ILE A 420 -22.39 17.09 8.41
N LYS A 421 -22.19 17.87 9.47
CA LYS A 421 -23.30 18.43 10.28
C LYS A 421 -24.19 19.36 9.46
N ALA A 422 -23.61 20.21 8.62
CA ALA A 422 -24.37 21.09 7.74
C ALA A 422 -25.17 20.34 6.66
N LEU A 423 -24.76 19.14 6.23
CA LEU A 423 -25.59 18.23 5.42
C LEU A 423 -26.71 17.57 6.25
N GLY A 424 -26.50 17.41 7.56
CA GLY A 424 -27.48 16.95 8.55
C GLY A 424 -27.30 15.52 9.05
N PHE A 425 -26.16 14.91 8.80
CA PHE A 425 -25.80 13.59 9.33
C PHE A 425 -25.30 13.68 10.78
N SER A 426 -25.72 12.75 11.64
CA SER A 426 -25.25 12.61 13.04
C SER A 426 -24.48 11.32 13.30
N ALA A 427 -24.14 10.59 12.24
CA ALA A 427 -23.16 9.51 12.31
C ALA A 427 -22.23 9.59 11.08
N ILE A 428 -20.97 9.21 11.27
CA ILE A 428 -20.06 8.92 10.17
C ILE A 428 -19.62 7.46 10.23
N TRP A 429 -19.65 6.78 9.09
CA TRP A 429 -18.95 5.51 8.91
C TRP A 429 -17.60 5.83 8.27
N ILE A 430 -16.52 5.39 8.90
CA ILE A 430 -15.15 5.56 8.41
C ILE A 430 -14.55 4.20 8.05
N THR A 431 -13.75 4.13 6.98
CA THR A 431 -12.93 2.96 6.59
C THR A 431 -12.00 2.49 7.71
N PRO A 432 -11.49 1.22 7.68
CA PRO A 432 -10.72 0.67 8.78
C PRO A 432 -9.46 1.50 9.09
N VAL A 433 -9.22 1.70 10.39
CA VAL A 433 -8.14 2.58 10.90
C VAL A 433 -6.87 1.84 11.32
N VAL A 434 -6.83 0.51 11.19
CA VAL A 434 -5.67 -0.32 11.57
C VAL A 434 -4.49 -0.12 10.61
N LEU A 435 -3.27 -0.27 11.09
CA LEU A 435 -2.08 -0.12 10.24
C LEU A 435 -2.07 -1.19 9.14
N ASN A 436 -2.20 -0.72 7.90
CA ASN A 436 -2.14 -1.51 6.68
C ASN A 436 -0.71 -1.60 6.14
N ARG A 437 -0.42 -2.56 5.26
CA ARG A 437 0.96 -2.91 4.91
C ARG A 437 1.55 -2.15 3.71
N SER A 438 0.74 -1.88 2.70
CA SER A 438 1.15 -1.23 1.44
C SER A 438 0.56 0.18 1.39
N ASP A 439 1.21 1.08 0.65
CA ASP A 439 0.68 2.42 0.38
C ASP A 439 -0.50 2.42 -0.58
N TYR A 440 -0.75 1.31 -1.27
CA TYR A 440 -1.99 1.13 -2.04
C TYR A 440 -3.18 0.70 -1.17
N ASP A 441 -2.95 0.31 0.08
CA ASP A 441 -3.99 -0.16 1.00
C ASP A 441 -4.75 0.99 1.69
N PHE A 442 -4.90 2.13 1.01
CA PHE A 442 -5.57 3.35 1.53
C PHE A 442 -7.04 3.12 1.94
N HIS A 443 -7.61 2.01 1.49
CA HIS A 443 -8.95 1.54 1.83
C HIS A 443 -9.04 0.87 3.21
N GLY A 444 -7.92 0.47 3.83
CA GLY A 444 -7.88 -0.03 5.22
C GLY A 444 -8.07 -1.55 5.39
N TYR A 445 -8.53 -2.27 4.37
CA TYR A 445 -8.90 -3.70 4.46
C TYR A 445 -7.73 -4.71 4.52
N HIS A 446 -6.48 -4.30 4.31
CA HIS A 446 -5.29 -5.17 4.35
C HIS A 446 -4.52 -5.00 5.67
N GLY A 447 -5.20 -5.23 6.80
CA GLY A 447 -4.64 -5.07 8.14
C GLY A 447 -3.34 -5.87 8.35
N TRP A 448 -2.31 -5.19 8.88
CA TRP A 448 -1.03 -5.78 9.26
C TRP A 448 -0.81 -5.73 10.78
N ASP A 449 -0.94 -4.54 11.39
CA ASP A 449 -0.83 -4.36 12.83
C ASP A 449 -2.15 -3.77 13.34
N PHE A 450 -3.02 -4.66 13.80
CA PHE A 450 -4.37 -4.34 14.24
C PHE A 450 -4.40 -3.55 15.58
N HIS A 451 -3.33 -3.65 16.38
CA HIS A 451 -3.20 -2.89 17.62
C HIS A 451 -2.73 -1.44 17.37
N ARG A 452 -2.22 -1.12 16.18
CA ARG A 452 -1.76 0.23 15.79
C ARG A 452 -2.77 0.91 14.87
N VAL A 453 -3.06 2.18 15.15
CA VAL A 453 -3.77 3.06 14.21
C VAL A 453 -2.79 3.44 13.09
N ASP A 454 -3.26 3.46 11.84
CA ASP A 454 -2.41 3.76 10.68
C ASP A 454 -1.84 5.20 10.76
N PRO A 455 -0.51 5.38 10.88
CA PRO A 455 0.08 6.71 11.02
C PRO A 455 -0.06 7.59 9.78
N ARG A 456 -0.46 7.03 8.62
CA ARG A 456 -0.77 7.79 7.41
C ARG A 456 -2.12 8.52 7.50
N LEU A 457 -2.92 8.23 8.52
CA LEU A 457 -4.17 8.92 8.83
C LEU A 457 -4.03 9.87 10.04
N GLU A 458 -2.93 9.80 10.80
CA GLU A 458 -2.68 10.70 11.93
C GLU A 458 -1.94 11.97 11.49
N SER A 459 -2.25 13.08 12.16
CA SER A 459 -1.58 14.37 11.99
C SER A 459 -1.11 14.91 13.35
N PRO A 460 -0.12 15.82 13.44
CA PRO A 460 0.32 16.40 14.71
C PRO A 460 -0.79 17.20 15.42
N GLY A 461 -1.48 16.56 16.38
CA GLY A 461 -2.64 17.14 17.08
C GLY A 461 -4.00 16.57 16.65
N ALA A 462 -4.02 15.65 15.68
CA ALA A 462 -5.19 14.89 15.27
C ALA A 462 -4.87 13.38 15.24
N SER A 463 -4.95 12.75 16.42
CA SER A 463 -5.03 11.29 16.53
C SER A 463 -6.44 10.80 16.26
N TYR A 464 -6.62 9.48 16.17
CA TYR A 464 -7.96 8.90 16.05
C TYR A 464 -8.87 9.23 17.25
N GLN A 465 -8.31 9.35 18.46
CA GLN A 465 -9.08 9.77 19.64
C GLN A 465 -9.57 11.22 19.52
N ASP A 466 -8.77 12.10 18.90
CA ASP A 466 -9.13 13.51 18.69
C ASP A 466 -10.28 13.64 17.68
N LEU A 467 -10.30 12.79 16.63
CA LEU A 467 -11.45 12.70 15.72
C LEU A 467 -12.72 12.24 16.45
N ILE A 468 -12.66 11.17 17.25
CA ILE A 468 -13.80 10.70 18.05
C ILE A 468 -14.33 11.83 18.95
N ASN A 469 -13.43 12.48 19.71
CA ASN A 469 -13.78 13.57 20.61
C ASN A 469 -14.39 14.77 19.88
N ALA A 470 -13.85 15.15 18.71
CA ALA A 470 -14.35 16.27 17.92
C ALA A 470 -15.72 15.98 17.28
N ALA A 471 -15.94 14.74 16.81
CA ALA A 471 -17.23 14.29 16.29
C ALA A 471 -18.28 14.29 17.40
N HIS A 472 -17.98 13.69 18.55
CA HIS A 472 -18.84 13.68 19.73
C HIS A 472 -19.17 15.09 20.24
N GLY A 473 -18.18 15.99 20.27
CA GLY A 473 -18.37 17.40 20.63
C GLY A 473 -19.32 18.16 19.69
N LYS A 474 -19.58 17.63 18.49
CA LYS A 474 -20.58 18.14 17.53
C LYS A 474 -21.88 17.32 17.51
N GLY A 475 -21.97 16.24 18.29
CA GLY A 475 -23.10 15.31 18.32
C GLY A 475 -23.10 14.29 17.17
N ILE A 476 -21.93 13.97 16.62
CA ILE A 476 -21.75 13.02 15.52
C ILE A 476 -21.13 11.73 16.07
N LYS A 477 -21.79 10.59 15.86
CA LYS A 477 -21.31 9.24 16.18
C LYS A 477 -20.22 8.78 15.22
N ILE A 478 -19.32 7.92 15.69
CA ILE A 478 -18.32 7.21 14.88
C ILE A 478 -18.71 5.73 14.77
N PHE A 479 -19.02 5.27 13.57
CA PHE A 479 -19.07 3.85 13.23
C PHE A 479 -17.77 3.46 12.52
N GLN A 480 -16.96 2.64 13.20
CA GLN A 480 -15.67 2.20 12.66
C GLN A 480 -15.86 0.92 11.83
N ASP A 481 -15.24 0.87 10.67
CA ASP A 481 -15.14 -0.36 9.88
C ASP A 481 -14.09 -1.32 10.46
N VAL A 482 -14.42 -2.60 10.57
CA VAL A 482 -13.60 -3.63 11.23
C VAL A 482 -13.59 -4.95 10.46
N VAL A 483 -12.41 -5.57 10.39
CA VAL A 483 -12.13 -6.73 9.53
C VAL A 483 -11.78 -7.93 10.40
N TYR A 484 -12.78 -8.75 10.70
CA TYR A 484 -12.60 -10.00 11.46
C TYR A 484 -12.16 -11.18 10.58
N ASN A 485 -12.37 -11.11 9.27
CA ASN A 485 -12.21 -12.24 8.36
C ASN A 485 -10.75 -12.55 8.03
N HIS A 486 -9.96 -11.52 7.72
CA HIS A 486 -8.65 -11.71 7.11
C HIS A 486 -7.64 -10.65 7.56
N SER A 487 -6.36 -10.97 7.45
CA SER A 487 -5.27 -10.00 7.43
C SER A 487 -4.78 -9.74 6.01
N SER A 488 -3.80 -8.85 5.86
CA SER A 488 -2.98 -8.80 4.65
C SER A 488 -2.35 -10.17 4.32
N ARG A 489 -1.89 -10.35 3.07
CA ARG A 489 -1.13 -11.52 2.58
C ARG A 489 0.01 -11.97 3.50
N TRP A 490 0.50 -11.07 4.34
CA TRP A 490 1.68 -11.24 5.17
C TRP A 490 1.34 -11.60 6.62
N GLY A 491 0.09 -11.98 6.90
CA GLY A 491 -0.36 -12.28 8.24
C GLY A 491 -0.64 -11.02 9.07
N ALA A 492 -0.74 -11.22 10.38
CA ALA A 492 -1.06 -10.19 11.36
C ALA A 492 0.00 -10.15 12.47
N LYS A 493 0.57 -8.96 12.70
CA LYS A 493 1.55 -8.70 13.77
C LYS A 493 0.96 -9.06 15.12
N GLY A 494 1.73 -9.82 15.91
CA GLY A 494 1.31 -10.34 17.22
C GLY A 494 0.58 -11.68 17.17
N LEU A 495 0.06 -12.11 16.00
CA LEU A 495 -0.53 -13.44 15.82
C LEU A 495 0.43 -14.38 15.06
N PHE A 496 0.73 -14.06 13.80
CA PHE A 496 1.68 -14.81 12.96
C PHE A 496 2.10 -14.01 11.73
N THR A 497 3.35 -14.22 11.30
CA THR A 497 3.90 -13.65 10.06
C THR A 497 4.71 -14.75 9.35
N PRO A 498 4.42 -15.07 8.07
CA PRO A 498 5.16 -16.08 7.33
C PRO A 498 6.52 -15.56 6.89
N THR A 499 7.58 -16.34 7.14
CA THR A 499 8.86 -16.16 6.43
C THR A 499 8.71 -16.69 5.01
N VAL A 500 8.84 -15.83 4.00
CA VAL A 500 8.82 -16.25 2.58
C VAL A 500 10.19 -16.68 2.08
N TYR A 501 10.21 -17.41 0.97
CA TYR A 501 11.44 -17.56 0.21
C TYR A 501 11.84 -16.22 -0.42
N GLY A 502 13.12 -15.88 -0.33
CA GLY A 502 13.72 -14.79 -1.08
C GLY A 502 15.18 -15.09 -1.41
N VAL A 503 15.69 -14.44 -2.45
CA VAL A 503 17.10 -14.48 -2.82
C VAL A 503 17.53 -13.09 -3.25
N ARG A 504 18.69 -12.62 -2.79
CA ARG A 504 19.26 -11.32 -3.19
C ARG A 504 20.22 -11.48 -4.37
N ASP A 505 19.71 -12.02 -5.47
CA ASP A 505 20.41 -12.04 -6.76
C ASP A 505 20.18 -10.73 -7.54
N GLU A 506 20.74 -10.60 -8.75
CA GLU A 506 20.54 -9.40 -9.57
C GLU A 506 19.07 -9.16 -10.01
N GLN A 507 18.22 -10.19 -10.00
CA GLN A 507 16.80 -10.04 -10.31
C GLN A 507 16.02 -9.47 -9.13
N TRP A 508 16.41 -9.81 -7.89
CA TRP A 508 15.58 -9.58 -6.71
C TRP A 508 16.25 -8.78 -5.57
N LYS A 509 17.53 -8.41 -5.66
CA LYS A 509 18.26 -7.63 -4.62
C LYS A 509 17.68 -6.24 -4.32
N TRP A 510 16.82 -5.71 -5.18
CA TRP A 510 16.07 -4.46 -4.99
C TRP A 510 14.77 -4.66 -4.20
N TYR A 511 14.26 -5.88 -4.15
CA TYR A 511 13.04 -6.23 -3.43
C TYR A 511 13.36 -6.80 -2.05
N TYR A 512 14.41 -7.60 -1.92
CA TYR A 512 14.79 -8.25 -0.66
C TYR A 512 15.94 -7.51 0.05
N ASP A 513 15.69 -7.07 1.27
CA ASP A 513 16.66 -6.40 2.12
C ASP A 513 17.64 -7.34 2.80
N GLN A 514 18.87 -6.91 3.09
CA GLN A 514 19.71 -7.66 4.03
C GLN A 514 19.06 -7.66 5.43
N PRO A 515 18.93 -8.82 6.10
CA PRO A 515 18.47 -8.87 7.47
C PRO A 515 19.36 -8.01 8.38
N GLN A 516 18.76 -7.12 9.17
CA GLN A 516 19.48 -6.26 10.11
C GLN A 516 19.22 -6.71 11.55
N ALA A 517 20.27 -7.06 12.28
CA ALA A 517 20.16 -7.56 13.65
C ALA A 517 19.48 -6.53 14.57
N GLY A 518 18.38 -6.94 15.21
CA GLY A 518 17.59 -6.06 16.09
C GLY A 518 16.63 -5.10 15.38
N ARG A 519 16.49 -5.17 14.05
CA ARG A 519 15.48 -4.41 13.31
C ARG A 519 14.22 -5.24 13.09
N GLU A 520 13.07 -4.67 13.44
CA GLU A 520 11.74 -5.20 13.16
C GLU A 520 11.16 -4.58 11.87
N TYR A 521 10.32 -5.31 11.16
CA TYR A 521 9.45 -4.79 10.12
C TYR A 521 8.52 -3.67 10.63
N ASP A 522 8.59 -2.50 10.00
CA ASP A 522 7.55 -1.47 10.06
C ASP A 522 7.22 -1.03 8.63
N PRO A 523 5.96 -1.20 8.14
CA PRO A 523 5.57 -0.78 6.80
C PRO A 523 5.76 0.73 6.56
N MET A 524 5.90 1.54 7.62
CA MET A 524 6.13 2.97 7.52
C MET A 524 7.55 3.35 7.08
N VAL A 525 8.55 2.47 7.26
CA VAL A 525 9.97 2.77 7.02
C VAL A 525 10.43 2.26 5.65
N GLU A 526 10.48 3.17 4.68
CA GLU A 526 10.73 2.86 3.27
C GLU A 526 12.14 3.18 2.76
N HIS A 527 12.48 2.54 1.65
CA HIS A 527 13.61 2.89 0.79
C HIS A 527 13.39 4.23 0.08
N ASP A 528 14.40 5.10 0.14
CA ASP A 528 14.44 6.40 -0.53
C ASP A 528 14.73 6.30 -2.06
N GLY A 529 15.29 5.16 -2.48
CA GLY A 529 15.74 4.91 -3.85
C GLY A 529 17.15 5.40 -4.14
N ALA A 530 18.02 5.49 -3.12
CA ALA A 530 19.41 5.96 -3.23
C ALA A 530 20.46 4.91 -2.80
N ASP A 531 20.15 3.61 -2.85
CA ASP A 531 21.10 2.55 -2.51
C ASP A 531 22.19 2.45 -3.60
N PRO A 532 23.48 2.70 -3.29
CA PRO A 532 24.56 2.66 -4.29
C PRO A 532 24.91 1.24 -4.76
N THR A 533 24.35 0.18 -4.15
CA THR A 533 24.50 -1.22 -4.57
C THR A 533 23.46 -1.65 -5.61
N LEU A 534 22.45 -0.80 -5.86
CA LEU A 534 21.40 -0.98 -6.85
C LEU A 534 21.65 -0.10 -8.08
N THR A 535 21.29 -0.61 -9.26
CA THR A 535 21.22 0.22 -10.48
C THR A 535 20.11 1.26 -10.37
N ALA A 536 20.15 2.32 -11.19
CA ALA A 536 19.09 3.34 -11.20
C ALA A 536 17.68 2.76 -11.41
N ALA A 537 17.55 1.73 -12.27
CA ALA A 537 16.27 1.04 -12.48
C ALA A 537 15.82 0.22 -11.26
N GLN A 538 16.75 -0.48 -10.60
CA GLN A 538 16.49 -1.21 -9.35
C GLN A 538 16.11 -0.25 -8.21
N ASN A 539 16.80 0.88 -8.07
CA ASN A 539 16.45 1.94 -7.12
C ASN A 539 15.05 2.51 -7.37
N ALA A 540 14.66 2.71 -8.63
CA ALA A 540 13.29 3.13 -8.98
C ALA A 540 12.22 2.07 -8.63
N LEU A 541 12.55 0.78 -8.65
CA LEU A 541 11.67 -0.31 -8.21
C LEU A 541 11.62 -0.47 -6.69
N ALA A 542 12.73 -0.19 -5.99
CA ALA A 542 12.86 -0.29 -4.53
C ALA A 542 12.20 0.90 -3.80
N LYS A 543 12.27 2.10 -4.38
CA LYS A 543 11.75 3.34 -3.78
C LYS A 543 10.28 3.21 -3.36
N GLY A 544 9.97 3.65 -2.15
CA GLY A 544 8.61 3.58 -1.61
C GLY A 544 8.16 2.15 -1.28
N ARG A 545 9.11 1.27 -0.92
CA ARG A 545 8.85 -0.05 -0.36
C ARG A 545 9.42 -0.12 1.06
N PRO A 546 8.71 -0.76 2.00
CA PRO A 546 9.21 -0.93 3.36
C PRO A 546 10.35 -1.94 3.41
N TYR A 547 11.25 -1.76 4.38
CA TYR A 547 12.24 -2.77 4.72
C TYR A 547 11.58 -4.12 4.96
N ASN A 548 12.11 -5.22 4.39
CA ASN A 548 11.53 -6.55 4.57
C ASN A 548 12.52 -7.64 5.01
N GLY A 549 13.72 -7.26 5.47
CA GLY A 549 14.84 -8.18 5.70
C GLY A 549 14.62 -9.24 6.79
N ASP A 550 13.61 -9.08 7.63
CA ASP A 550 13.17 -10.03 8.65
C ASP A 550 12.07 -11.00 8.16
N LEU A 551 11.54 -10.79 6.94
CA LEU A 551 10.38 -11.51 6.41
C LEU A 551 10.71 -12.53 5.33
N TRP A 552 11.95 -12.58 4.84
CA TRP A 552 12.38 -13.52 3.81
C TRP A 552 13.62 -14.31 4.23
N SER A 553 13.80 -15.48 3.61
CA SER A 553 15.01 -16.28 3.75
C SER A 553 15.32 -17.05 2.47
N SER A 554 16.60 -17.25 2.16
CA SER A 554 17.02 -18.18 1.11
C SER A 554 17.06 -19.63 1.59
N GLN A 555 17.10 -19.85 2.91
CA GLN A 555 17.12 -21.16 3.55
C GLN A 555 15.76 -21.47 4.19
N ALA A 556 15.27 -22.69 4.01
CA ALA A 556 14.08 -23.15 4.70
C ALA A 556 14.35 -23.23 6.21
N SER A 557 13.41 -22.76 7.04
CA SER A 557 13.44 -23.03 8.47
C SER A 557 13.24 -24.53 8.74
N THR A 558 13.63 -25.00 9.93
CA THR A 558 13.42 -26.39 10.37
C THR A 558 11.94 -26.79 10.37
N ASP A 559 11.07 -25.80 10.63
CA ASP A 559 9.62 -25.97 10.71
C ASP A 559 8.89 -25.55 9.43
N ASN A 560 9.63 -25.29 8.33
CA ASN A 560 9.04 -24.91 7.05
C ASN A 560 8.15 -26.04 6.50
N ARG A 561 6.85 -25.76 6.38
CA ARG A 561 5.86 -26.67 5.77
C ARG A 561 5.68 -26.42 4.27
N CYS A 562 6.30 -25.38 3.70
CA CYS A 562 6.11 -25.02 2.29
C CYS A 562 6.88 -25.94 1.32
N LEU A 563 6.12 -26.55 0.40
CA LEU A 563 6.60 -27.55 -0.54
C LEU A 563 7.49 -26.94 -1.62
N ARG A 564 8.63 -27.59 -1.87
CA ARG A 564 9.62 -27.20 -2.91
C ARG A 564 10.23 -25.80 -2.72
N TRP A 565 10.38 -25.38 -1.47
CA TRP A 565 11.02 -24.13 -1.04
C TRP A 565 12.21 -23.72 -1.93
N GLY A 566 12.16 -22.50 -2.47
CA GLY A 566 13.25 -21.91 -3.24
C GLY A 566 13.53 -22.53 -4.61
N THR A 567 12.68 -23.44 -5.09
CA THR A 567 12.76 -23.92 -6.49
C THR A 567 11.92 -23.04 -7.43
N PRO A 568 12.35 -22.81 -8.69
CA PRO A 568 11.55 -22.08 -9.67
C PRO A 568 10.19 -22.73 -9.90
N ASN A 569 9.12 -21.94 -9.91
CA ASN A 569 7.75 -22.44 -10.10
C ASN A 569 7.27 -22.43 -11.56
N GLY A 570 8.07 -21.88 -12.48
CA GLY A 570 7.76 -21.76 -13.91
C GLY A 570 7.02 -20.49 -14.32
N ALA A 571 6.63 -19.64 -13.37
CA ALA A 571 6.07 -18.31 -13.60
C ALA A 571 7.16 -17.23 -13.57
N TYR A 572 6.82 -16.07 -14.14
CA TYR A 572 7.68 -14.89 -14.19
C TYR A 572 6.94 -13.67 -13.65
N SER A 573 7.67 -12.74 -13.04
CA SER A 573 7.12 -11.44 -12.63
C SER A 573 6.81 -10.56 -13.85
N ARG A 574 6.16 -9.41 -13.63
CA ARG A 574 5.90 -8.44 -14.72
C ARG A 574 7.21 -7.91 -15.35
N GLU A 575 8.26 -7.86 -14.54
CA GLU A 575 9.62 -7.47 -14.88
C GLU A 575 10.41 -8.60 -15.58
N GLY A 576 9.81 -9.79 -15.74
CA GLY A 576 10.41 -10.96 -16.37
C GLY A 576 11.28 -11.80 -15.43
N TYR A 577 11.24 -11.56 -14.12
CA TYR A 577 12.07 -12.27 -13.14
C TYR A 577 11.49 -13.64 -12.79
N THR A 578 12.34 -14.64 -12.59
CA THR A 578 11.92 -16.00 -12.22
C THR A 578 11.24 -15.97 -10.86
N ILE A 579 10.01 -16.49 -10.78
CA ILE A 579 9.29 -16.65 -9.51
C ILE A 579 9.59 -18.04 -8.93
N TYR A 580 9.74 -18.07 -7.61
CA TYR A 580 10.06 -19.27 -6.84
C TYR A 580 8.86 -19.76 -6.02
N HIS A 581 8.84 -21.06 -5.72
CA HIS A 581 7.96 -21.61 -4.71
C HIS A 581 8.25 -20.98 -3.34
N CYS A 582 7.19 -20.73 -2.58
CA CYS A 582 7.21 -20.06 -1.27
C CYS A 582 7.58 -18.57 -1.31
N GLN A 583 7.73 -17.94 -2.48
CA GLN A 583 8.09 -16.52 -2.60
C GLN A 583 6.96 -15.57 -2.21
N TRP A 584 5.71 -15.98 -2.47
CA TRP A 584 4.50 -15.24 -2.14
C TRP A 584 3.59 -16.11 -1.28
N PRO A 585 3.06 -15.60 -0.15
CA PRO A 585 2.11 -16.35 0.66
C PRO A 585 0.78 -16.54 -0.07
N VAL A 586 0.29 -17.77 -0.05
CA VAL A 586 -1.02 -18.23 -0.59
C VAL A 586 -1.52 -19.40 0.27
N PRO A 587 -2.83 -19.69 0.36
CA PRO A 587 -3.37 -20.73 1.24
C PRO A 587 -2.76 -22.11 1.01
N THR A 588 -2.48 -22.45 -0.25
CA THR A 588 -1.90 -23.74 -0.63
C THR A 588 -0.37 -23.79 -0.57
N SER A 589 0.29 -22.72 -0.11
CA SER A 589 1.75 -22.70 0.07
C SER A 589 2.20 -23.55 1.25
N GLY A 590 1.39 -23.63 2.32
CA GLY A 590 1.84 -24.16 3.61
C GLY A 590 2.76 -23.21 4.39
N LEU A 591 2.82 -21.92 4.04
CA LEU A 591 3.56 -20.91 4.82
C LEU A 591 2.83 -20.47 6.09
N PHE A 592 1.52 -20.67 6.15
CA PHE A 592 0.70 -20.35 7.31
C PHE A 592 0.39 -21.59 8.17
N PRO A 593 0.31 -21.47 9.51
CA PRO A 593 -0.21 -22.52 10.37
C PRO A 593 -1.72 -22.73 10.10
N ALA A 594 -2.10 -23.96 9.76
CA ALA A 594 -3.49 -24.34 9.47
C ALA A 594 -4.44 -24.16 10.66
N ASP A 595 -3.88 -24.14 11.86
CA ASP A 595 -4.55 -23.84 13.12
C ASP A 595 -4.91 -22.35 13.26
N LEU A 596 -4.17 -21.43 12.63
CA LEU A 596 -4.40 -19.98 12.73
C LEU A 596 -5.02 -19.38 11.46
N TYR A 597 -4.83 -20.00 10.31
CA TYR A 597 -5.34 -19.55 9.01
C TYR A 597 -5.86 -20.71 8.18
N HIS A 598 -6.93 -20.50 7.44
CA HIS A 598 -7.45 -21.49 6.50
C HIS A 598 -6.47 -21.75 5.34
N GLN A 599 -6.49 -22.98 4.80
CA GLN A 599 -5.49 -23.49 3.84
C GLN A 599 -6.08 -23.83 2.45
N CYS A 600 -7.20 -23.20 2.11
CA CYS A 600 -7.93 -23.42 0.86
C CYS A 600 -8.31 -22.11 0.17
N TRP A 601 -8.68 -22.22 -1.10
CA TRP A 601 -9.32 -21.16 -1.88
C TRP A 601 -10.82 -21.38 -1.90
N ILE A 602 -11.61 -20.31 -1.93
CA ILE A 602 -13.05 -20.41 -2.24
C ILE A 602 -13.21 -21.01 -3.64
N GLY A 603 -13.91 -22.13 -3.74
CA GLY A 603 -14.37 -22.75 -4.98
C GLY A 603 -15.83 -22.40 -5.30
N ASN A 604 -16.65 -22.10 -4.29
CA ASN A 604 -18.05 -21.74 -4.43
C ASN A 604 -18.44 -20.58 -3.50
N TRP A 605 -18.93 -19.48 -4.08
CA TRP A 605 -19.36 -18.27 -3.36
C TRP A 605 -20.63 -18.42 -2.52
N GLU A 606 -21.37 -19.52 -2.72
CA GLU A 606 -22.49 -19.93 -1.86
C GLU A 606 -22.23 -21.29 -1.17
N GLY A 607 -20.97 -21.70 -1.06
CA GLY A 607 -20.54 -22.95 -0.46
C GLY A 607 -20.22 -22.83 1.04
N GLU A 608 -19.87 -23.96 1.66
CA GLU A 608 -19.32 -23.93 3.03
C GLU A 608 -17.97 -23.19 3.03
N ASP A 609 -17.17 -23.47 1.98
CA ASP A 609 -15.83 -22.97 1.70
C ASP A 609 -15.74 -21.46 1.55
N SER A 610 -16.83 -20.76 1.19
CA SER A 610 -16.84 -19.29 1.21
C SER A 610 -16.72 -18.69 2.61
N ARG A 611 -16.78 -19.49 3.67
CA ARG A 611 -16.70 -19.03 5.07
C ARG A 611 -15.52 -19.65 5.83
N SER A 612 -14.66 -20.38 5.12
CA SER A 612 -13.59 -21.20 5.68
C SER A 612 -12.37 -21.31 4.74
N CYS A 613 -12.27 -20.43 3.74
CA CYS A 613 -11.20 -20.38 2.73
C CYS A 613 -10.95 -18.94 2.23
N TRP A 614 -9.77 -18.72 1.64
CA TRP A 614 -9.33 -17.38 1.24
C TRP A 614 -10.16 -16.76 0.12
N LEU A 615 -10.68 -15.57 0.40
CA LEU A 615 -11.49 -14.73 -0.48
C LEU A 615 -10.74 -14.26 -1.72
N HIS A 616 -9.48 -13.85 -1.56
CA HIS A 616 -8.64 -13.29 -2.61
C HIS A 616 -7.16 -13.52 -2.29
N GLU A 617 -6.27 -13.33 -3.28
CA GLU A 617 -4.86 -13.74 -3.15
C GLU A 617 -4.05 -12.93 -2.12
N ASP A 618 -4.45 -11.72 -1.77
CA ASP A 618 -3.85 -10.87 -0.73
C ASP A 618 -4.58 -10.83 0.62
N LEU A 619 -5.63 -11.64 0.80
CA LEU A 619 -6.44 -11.67 2.01
C LEU A 619 -6.21 -12.99 2.75
N ALA A 620 -5.31 -12.97 3.74
CA ALA A 620 -4.97 -14.17 4.50
C ALA A 620 -6.07 -14.48 5.51
N ASP A 621 -6.85 -15.52 5.22
CA ASP A 621 -8.08 -15.86 5.91
C ASP A 621 -7.84 -16.47 7.29
N PHE A 622 -8.35 -15.82 8.33
CA PHE A 622 -8.20 -16.25 9.72
C PHE A 622 -9.03 -17.51 9.99
N ASN A 623 -8.48 -18.47 10.74
CA ASN A 623 -9.24 -19.59 11.28
C ASN A 623 -10.07 -19.09 12.48
N THR A 624 -11.24 -18.50 12.22
CA THR A 624 -12.06 -17.84 13.26
C THR A 624 -12.70 -18.80 14.26
N GLU A 625 -12.64 -20.10 13.98
CA GLU A 625 -13.04 -21.21 14.84
C GLU A 625 -11.96 -21.52 15.90
N ASN A 626 -10.73 -21.02 15.73
CA ASN A 626 -9.65 -21.17 16.69
C ASN A 626 -9.70 -20.13 17.83
N ALA A 627 -9.66 -20.60 19.08
CA ALA A 627 -9.73 -19.75 20.26
C ALA A 627 -8.61 -18.68 20.37
N GLN A 628 -7.39 -18.94 19.88
CA GLN A 628 -6.31 -17.96 19.86
C GLN A 628 -6.58 -16.82 18.86
N VAL A 629 -7.14 -17.16 17.70
CA VAL A 629 -7.56 -16.19 16.67
C VAL A 629 -8.74 -15.36 17.19
N GLN A 630 -9.74 -16.01 17.79
CA GLN A 630 -10.88 -15.35 18.43
C GLN A 630 -10.41 -14.34 19.48
N GLN A 631 -9.51 -14.76 20.39
CA GLN A 631 -8.99 -13.90 21.45
C GLN A 631 -8.21 -12.71 20.90
N TYR A 632 -7.32 -12.93 19.91
CA TYR A 632 -6.58 -11.85 19.25
C TYR A 632 -7.51 -10.78 18.66
N LEU A 633 -8.53 -11.19 17.90
CA LEU A 633 -9.50 -10.26 17.30
C LEU A 633 -10.35 -9.54 18.35
N ILE A 634 -10.77 -10.23 19.41
CA ILE A 634 -11.51 -9.63 20.53
C ILE A 634 -10.65 -8.56 21.23
N ASP A 635 -9.40 -8.87 21.58
CA ASP A 635 -8.50 -7.93 22.28
C ASP A 635 -8.14 -6.70 21.41
N VAL A 636 -7.95 -6.92 20.11
CA VAL A 636 -7.79 -5.86 19.10
C VAL A 636 -8.99 -4.90 19.11
N TYR A 637 -10.22 -5.41 19.05
CA TYR A 637 -11.39 -4.56 18.85
C TYR A 637 -11.95 -3.98 20.16
N ASN A 638 -11.71 -4.62 21.30
CA ASN A 638 -11.94 -4.05 22.64
C ASN A 638 -11.22 -2.70 22.83
N LYS A 639 -9.99 -2.56 22.32
CA LYS A 639 -9.26 -1.28 22.30
C LYS A 639 -10.05 -0.16 21.63
N TYR A 640 -10.70 -0.42 20.50
CA TYR A 640 -11.45 0.60 19.75
C TYR A 640 -12.79 0.93 20.43
N ILE A 641 -13.43 -0.07 21.07
CA ILE A 641 -14.56 0.17 21.98
C ILE A 641 -14.11 1.07 23.15
N ASP A 642 -12.94 0.83 23.76
CA ASP A 642 -12.41 1.62 24.89
C ASP A 642 -12.11 3.09 24.52
N MET A 643 -11.78 3.36 23.25
CA MET A 643 -11.61 4.70 22.68
C MET A 643 -12.94 5.46 22.50
N GLY A 644 -14.07 4.76 22.57
CA GLY A 644 -15.40 5.36 22.57
C GLY A 644 -16.10 5.42 21.21
N VAL A 645 -15.73 4.59 20.23
CA VAL A 645 -16.53 4.47 19.01
C VAL A 645 -17.96 4.04 19.34
N ASP A 646 -18.94 4.48 18.56
CA ASP A 646 -20.37 4.27 18.83
C ASP A 646 -20.91 2.96 18.25
N GLY A 647 -20.10 2.29 17.43
CA GLY A 647 -20.50 1.08 16.73
C GLY A 647 -19.46 0.58 15.74
N PHE A 648 -19.73 -0.59 15.17
CA PHE A 648 -18.91 -1.22 14.15
C PHE A 648 -19.72 -1.54 12.87
N ARG A 649 -19.16 -1.18 11.71
CA ARG A 649 -19.49 -1.84 10.45
C ARG A 649 -18.56 -3.05 10.33
N ILE A 650 -19.13 -4.24 10.29
CA ILE A 650 -18.37 -5.49 10.11
C ILE A 650 -18.15 -5.74 8.62
N ASP A 651 -16.89 -5.72 8.21
CA ASP A 651 -16.47 -6.10 6.87
C ASP A 651 -16.72 -7.58 6.58
N THR A 652 -17.10 -7.88 5.34
CA THR A 652 -17.19 -9.24 4.79
C THR A 652 -17.90 -10.27 5.69
N ALA A 653 -18.86 -9.85 6.52
CA ALA A 653 -19.46 -10.64 7.60
C ALA A 653 -20.05 -12.00 7.17
N VAL A 654 -20.43 -12.14 5.89
CA VAL A 654 -20.89 -13.41 5.28
C VAL A 654 -19.82 -14.51 5.24
N HIS A 655 -18.55 -14.12 5.19
CA HIS A 655 -17.38 -15.00 5.08
C HIS A 655 -16.90 -15.54 6.45
N ILE A 656 -17.64 -15.25 7.53
CA ILE A 656 -17.50 -15.93 8.83
C ILE A 656 -18.83 -16.63 9.17
N PRO A 657 -18.82 -17.89 9.66
CA PRO A 657 -20.05 -18.60 10.02
C PRO A 657 -20.88 -17.83 11.07
N ARG A 658 -22.21 -17.72 10.86
CA ARG A 658 -23.12 -17.05 11.82
C ARG A 658 -23.02 -17.64 13.22
N VAL A 659 -22.77 -18.95 13.34
CA VAL A 659 -22.59 -19.60 14.65
C VAL A 659 -21.35 -19.10 15.39
N THR A 660 -20.25 -18.78 14.67
CA THR A 660 -19.04 -18.17 15.22
C THR A 660 -19.33 -16.73 15.69
N TRP A 661 -20.02 -15.92 14.87
CA TRP A 661 -20.53 -14.60 15.29
C TRP A 661 -21.37 -14.65 16.57
N ASN A 662 -22.38 -15.53 16.60
CA ASN A 662 -23.36 -15.66 17.68
C ASN A 662 -22.76 -16.20 18.99
N ARG A 663 -21.71 -17.03 18.92
CA ARG A 663 -21.07 -17.64 20.10
C ARG A 663 -19.89 -16.82 20.66
N ARG A 664 -19.19 -16.07 19.81
CA ARG A 664 -17.90 -15.46 20.13
C ARG A 664 -17.93 -13.95 20.04
N PHE A 665 -18.02 -13.41 18.83
CA PHE A 665 -17.73 -12.00 18.58
C PHE A 665 -18.87 -11.06 19.01
N LEU A 666 -20.13 -11.35 18.66
CA LEU A 666 -21.25 -10.47 19.05
C LEU A 666 -21.43 -10.39 20.58
N PRO A 667 -21.38 -11.52 21.34
CA PRO A 667 -21.42 -11.45 22.79
C PRO A 667 -20.21 -10.70 23.38
N ALA A 668 -19.00 -10.89 22.85
CA ALA A 668 -17.80 -10.22 23.35
C ALA A 668 -17.87 -8.70 23.15
N ILE A 669 -18.25 -8.23 21.96
CA ILE A 669 -18.44 -6.80 21.66
C ILE A 669 -19.47 -6.20 22.62
N GLN A 670 -20.64 -6.81 22.76
CA GLN A 670 -21.72 -6.29 23.60
C GLN A 670 -21.35 -6.28 25.08
N GLN A 671 -20.72 -7.35 25.58
CA GLN A 671 -20.30 -7.45 26.98
C GLN A 671 -19.21 -6.43 27.31
N HIS A 672 -18.21 -6.27 26.43
CA HIS A 672 -17.14 -5.29 26.64
C HIS A 672 -17.67 -3.86 26.57
N ALA A 673 -18.50 -3.53 25.57
CA ALA A 673 -19.12 -2.21 25.44
C ALA A 673 -19.96 -1.83 26.68
N VAL A 674 -20.81 -2.75 27.17
CA VAL A 674 -21.62 -2.51 28.38
C VAL A 674 -20.76 -2.44 29.65
N ALA A 675 -19.77 -3.32 29.80
CA ALA A 675 -18.86 -3.28 30.95
C ALA A 675 -18.04 -1.98 30.99
N ARG A 676 -17.67 -1.44 29.82
CA ARG A 676 -16.84 -0.25 29.68
C ARG A 676 -17.60 1.07 29.74
N HIS A 677 -18.82 1.12 29.18
CA HIS A 677 -19.60 2.36 28.96
C HIS A 677 -21.01 2.36 29.56
N GLY A 678 -21.42 1.29 30.26
CA GLY A 678 -22.70 1.20 30.95
C GLY A 678 -23.90 1.25 30.00
N GLU A 679 -24.88 2.12 30.30
CA GLU A 679 -26.09 2.29 29.47
C GLU A 679 -25.76 2.63 28.02
N LYS A 680 -24.82 3.55 27.77
CA LYS A 680 -24.38 3.90 26.41
C LYS A 680 -23.72 2.75 25.65
N GLY A 681 -23.17 1.77 26.39
CA GLY A 681 -22.63 0.54 25.82
C GLY A 681 -23.71 -0.44 25.36
N LYS A 682 -24.97 -0.29 25.82
CA LYS A 682 -26.12 -1.06 25.30
C LYS A 682 -26.51 -0.60 23.91
N ASP A 683 -26.28 0.67 23.60
CA ASP A 683 -26.58 1.31 22.31
C ASP A 683 -25.48 1.08 21.25
N PHE A 684 -24.41 0.34 21.59
CA PHE A 684 -23.27 0.10 20.68
C PHE A 684 -23.74 -0.64 19.43
N TYR A 685 -23.68 0.03 18.28
CA TYR A 685 -24.38 -0.42 17.09
C TYR A 685 -23.49 -1.31 16.20
N VAL A 686 -23.85 -2.58 16.02
CA VAL A 686 -23.14 -3.50 15.11
C VAL A 686 -23.98 -3.78 13.88
N PHE A 687 -23.41 -3.60 12.69
CA PHE A 687 -24.02 -3.99 11.42
C PHE A 687 -23.02 -4.59 10.44
N GLY A 688 -23.39 -5.71 9.81
CA GLY A 688 -22.51 -6.44 8.89
C GLY A 688 -22.78 -6.21 7.42
N GLU A 689 -21.72 -6.26 6.62
CA GLU A 689 -21.82 -6.50 5.20
C GLU A 689 -22.03 -7.99 4.91
N VAL A 690 -23.23 -8.34 4.45
CA VAL A 690 -23.52 -9.66 3.90
C VAL A 690 -23.77 -9.49 2.41
N ALA A 691 -22.75 -9.75 1.59
CA ALA A 691 -22.62 -9.41 0.17
C ALA A 691 -23.56 -10.21 -0.79
N ALA A 692 -24.85 -10.28 -0.45
CA ALA A 692 -25.91 -10.97 -1.17
C ALA A 692 -26.37 -10.17 -2.41
N PHE A 693 -25.54 -10.13 -3.44
CA PHE A 693 -25.82 -9.39 -4.69
C PHE A 693 -26.85 -10.10 -5.59
N VAL A 694 -28.12 -10.08 -5.17
CA VAL A 694 -29.28 -10.59 -5.92
C VAL A 694 -30.49 -9.67 -5.84
N ASN A 695 -31.41 -9.81 -6.80
CA ASN A 695 -32.75 -9.23 -6.76
C ASN A 695 -33.82 -10.18 -6.20
N ASP A 696 -33.41 -11.27 -5.57
CA ASP A 696 -34.30 -12.19 -4.85
C ASP A 696 -34.29 -11.88 -3.35
N LYS A 697 -35.34 -12.30 -2.62
CA LYS A 697 -35.41 -12.19 -1.15
C LYS A 697 -34.30 -12.99 -0.45
N TRP A 698 -33.84 -14.09 -1.04
CA TRP A 698 -32.78 -14.96 -0.52
C TRP A 698 -31.71 -15.18 -1.60
N ASN A 699 -30.43 -15.16 -1.23
CA ASN A 699 -29.30 -15.22 -2.17
C ASN A 699 -29.24 -16.56 -2.93
N ARG A 700 -29.86 -16.62 -4.12
CA ARG A 700 -29.96 -17.83 -4.97
C ARG A 700 -30.51 -19.06 -4.22
N GLY A 701 -31.38 -18.83 -3.23
CA GLY A 701 -31.90 -19.87 -2.33
C GLY A 701 -30.95 -20.33 -1.22
N SER A 702 -29.73 -19.79 -1.14
CA SER A 702 -28.73 -20.09 -0.11
C SER A 702 -29.03 -19.30 1.16
N VAL A 703 -29.48 -20.00 2.20
CA VAL A 703 -29.84 -19.41 3.50
C VAL A 703 -28.62 -18.79 4.17
N ASN A 704 -27.52 -19.55 4.24
CA ASN A 704 -26.30 -19.17 4.95
C ASN A 704 -25.60 -17.93 4.37
N HIS A 705 -25.95 -17.50 3.15
CA HIS A 705 -25.34 -16.39 2.42
C HIS A 705 -26.33 -15.24 2.14
N SER A 706 -27.41 -15.14 2.93
CA SER A 706 -28.45 -14.12 2.81
C SER A 706 -28.41 -13.15 3.99
N ALA A 707 -28.51 -11.83 3.76
CA ALA A 707 -28.27 -10.80 4.78
C ALA A 707 -29.10 -10.98 6.05
N GLN A 708 -30.40 -11.23 5.90
CA GLN A 708 -31.33 -11.42 7.00
C GLN A 708 -30.97 -12.58 7.93
N PHE A 709 -30.29 -13.62 7.43
CA PHE A 709 -29.92 -14.83 8.19
C PHE A 709 -29.07 -14.48 9.42
N PHE A 710 -28.19 -13.48 9.29
CA PHE A 710 -27.25 -13.05 10.33
C PHE A 710 -27.94 -12.27 11.46
N THR A 711 -29.16 -11.77 11.26
CA THR A 711 -29.94 -11.05 12.31
C THR A 711 -30.57 -11.97 13.37
N TRP A 712 -30.45 -13.29 13.21
CA TRP A 712 -31.11 -14.29 14.05
C TRP A 712 -30.15 -15.11 14.91
N LYS A 713 -30.54 -15.36 16.16
CA LYS A 713 -29.98 -16.43 16.99
C LYS A 713 -30.24 -17.81 16.37
N GLU A 714 -29.34 -18.73 16.68
CA GLU A 714 -29.44 -20.14 16.30
C GLU A 714 -30.77 -20.78 16.69
N ARG A 715 -31.20 -21.75 15.89
CA ARG A 715 -32.50 -22.44 16.03
C ARG A 715 -32.43 -23.71 16.89
N ARG A 716 -31.21 -24.17 17.17
CA ARG A 716 -30.89 -25.33 18.00
C ARG A 716 -29.49 -25.13 18.60
N GLU A 717 -29.16 -25.94 19.59
CA GLU A 717 -27.77 -26.11 20.02
C GLU A 717 -27.00 -26.93 18.97
N TYR A 718 -25.73 -26.59 18.78
CA TYR A 718 -24.76 -27.29 17.92
C TYR A 718 -23.58 -27.77 18.76
N SER A 719 -22.69 -28.56 18.16
CA SER A 719 -21.42 -29.00 18.75
C SER A 719 -20.71 -27.92 19.62
N PRO A 720 -20.12 -28.27 20.78
CA PRO A 720 -19.27 -27.36 21.55
C PRO A 720 -17.92 -27.07 20.87
N ASP A 721 -17.49 -27.93 19.94
CA ASP A 721 -16.38 -27.67 19.01
C ASP A 721 -16.86 -26.74 17.89
N ASP A 722 -16.22 -25.56 17.73
CA ASP A 722 -16.68 -24.50 16.83
C ASP A 722 -16.56 -24.88 15.34
N VAL A 723 -15.53 -25.62 14.95
CA VAL A 723 -15.35 -26.12 13.56
C VAL A 723 -16.50 -27.02 13.16
N ARG A 724 -16.86 -27.99 14.01
CA ARG A 724 -18.06 -28.83 13.79
C ARG A 724 -19.33 -28.01 13.81
N ALA A 725 -19.46 -27.03 14.70
CA ALA A 725 -20.65 -26.18 14.77
C ALA A 725 -20.87 -25.38 13.48
N ALA A 726 -19.80 -24.86 12.85
CA ALA A 726 -19.86 -24.12 11.58
C ALA A 726 -20.42 -24.98 10.42
N ILE A 727 -20.04 -26.26 10.37
CA ILE A 727 -20.50 -27.23 9.37
C ILE A 727 -21.93 -27.72 9.72
N GLU A 728 -22.18 -28.08 10.98
CA GLU A 728 -23.50 -28.54 11.45
C GLU A 728 -24.59 -27.48 11.31
N GLN A 729 -24.24 -26.19 11.44
CA GLN A 729 -25.12 -25.06 11.12
C GLN A 729 -25.39 -25.01 9.63
N TYR A 730 -24.34 -25.02 8.82
CA TYR A 730 -24.43 -24.88 7.37
C TYR A 730 -25.37 -25.94 6.78
N ASP A 731 -25.09 -27.22 7.04
CA ASP A 731 -25.87 -28.34 6.52
C ASP A 731 -27.33 -28.27 6.99
N TYR A 732 -27.57 -27.98 8.26
CA TYR A 732 -28.92 -27.89 8.83
C TYR A 732 -29.75 -26.77 8.20
N GLU A 733 -29.16 -25.58 8.06
CA GLU A 733 -29.84 -24.40 7.53
C GLU A 733 -30.05 -24.49 6.01
N GLN A 734 -29.10 -25.08 5.25
CA GLN A 734 -29.30 -25.36 3.82
C GLN A 734 -30.37 -26.45 3.60
N LEU A 735 -30.39 -27.53 4.38
CA LEU A 735 -31.38 -28.62 4.27
C LEU A 735 -32.81 -28.15 4.59
N LEU A 736 -32.97 -27.20 5.52
CA LEU A 736 -34.27 -26.61 5.82
C LEU A 736 -34.74 -25.61 4.75
N GLY A 737 -33.80 -25.00 4.02
CA GLY A 737 -34.08 -24.04 2.97
C GLY A 737 -34.73 -22.75 3.46
N THR A 738 -35.07 -21.89 2.51
CA THR A 738 -35.53 -20.51 2.75
C THR A 738 -36.97 -20.42 3.28
N GLY A 739 -37.85 -21.34 2.86
CA GLY A 739 -39.27 -21.34 3.25
C GLY A 739 -39.53 -21.73 4.72
N ASN A 740 -38.54 -22.27 5.42
CA ASN A 740 -38.62 -22.66 6.83
C ASN A 740 -37.80 -21.74 7.75
N GLN A 741 -37.42 -20.56 7.27
CA GLN A 741 -36.66 -19.58 8.06
C GLN A 741 -37.58 -18.76 8.99
N PRO A 742 -37.04 -18.20 10.10
CA PRO A 742 -37.82 -17.37 11.01
C PRO A 742 -38.39 -16.13 10.31
N THR A 743 -39.53 -15.66 10.81
CA THR A 743 -40.13 -14.37 10.44
C THR A 743 -40.40 -13.51 11.67
N SER A 744 -40.57 -12.21 11.44
CA SER A 744 -40.79 -11.15 12.41
C SER A 744 -41.91 -10.23 11.96
N ASP A 745 -42.70 -9.68 12.89
CA ASP A 745 -43.56 -8.53 12.62
C ASP A 745 -42.98 -7.20 13.15
N ASN A 746 -41.75 -7.19 13.67
CA ASN A 746 -41.13 -6.05 14.37
C ASN A 746 -41.10 -4.74 13.57
N ALA A 747 -40.99 -4.79 12.24
CA ALA A 747 -41.00 -3.61 11.37
C ALA A 747 -42.40 -3.11 10.99
N PHE A 748 -43.45 -3.89 11.26
CA PHE A 748 -44.81 -3.67 10.73
C PHE A 748 -45.79 -3.17 11.79
N LEU A 749 -46.73 -2.32 11.41
CA LEU A 749 -47.86 -1.93 12.26
C LEU A 749 -48.96 -2.99 12.19
N ARG A 750 -49.63 -3.20 13.32
CA ARG A 750 -50.89 -3.97 13.36
C ARG A 750 -52.04 -3.00 13.03
N GLY A 751 -52.35 -2.87 11.73
CA GLY A 751 -53.21 -1.82 11.20
C GLY A 751 -52.54 -0.45 11.29
N ASN A 752 -52.96 0.38 12.26
CA ASN A 752 -52.28 1.64 12.61
C ASN A 752 -51.68 1.62 14.03
N SER A 753 -51.71 0.47 14.72
CA SER A 753 -51.21 0.34 16.08
C SER A 753 -49.74 -0.07 16.05
N TYR A 754 -48.91 0.70 16.77
CA TYR A 754 -47.56 0.27 17.15
C TYR A 754 -47.67 -0.85 18.19
N HIS A 755 -46.73 -1.78 18.19
CA HIS A 755 -46.57 -2.76 19.26
C HIS A 755 -45.11 -2.87 19.68
N THR A 756 -44.87 -3.34 20.90
CA THR A 756 -43.53 -3.69 21.36
C THR A 756 -42.94 -4.78 20.43
N PRO A 757 -41.74 -4.56 19.86
CA PRO A 757 -41.02 -5.58 19.09
C PRO A 757 -40.56 -6.77 19.96
N ASP A 758 -40.46 -7.96 19.36
CA ASP A 758 -39.85 -9.14 19.97
C ASP A 758 -38.40 -9.33 19.48
N TYR A 759 -37.45 -8.93 20.33
CA TYR A 759 -36.01 -9.11 20.11
C TYR A 759 -35.45 -10.38 20.79
N SER A 760 -36.28 -11.28 21.32
CA SER A 760 -35.83 -12.50 22.03
C SER A 760 -34.87 -13.35 21.20
N ARG A 761 -35.07 -13.37 19.87
CA ARG A 761 -34.28 -14.10 18.87
C ARG A 761 -33.29 -13.25 18.07
N PHE A 762 -33.09 -11.97 18.41
CA PHE A 762 -32.08 -11.11 17.78
C PHE A 762 -30.66 -11.61 18.08
N SER A 763 -29.78 -11.68 17.08
CA SER A 763 -28.38 -12.13 17.24
C SER A 763 -27.46 -11.12 17.93
N GLY A 764 -27.76 -9.82 17.84
CA GLY A 764 -26.80 -8.74 18.09
C GLY A 764 -26.19 -8.14 16.80
N MET A 765 -26.48 -8.73 15.63
CA MET A 765 -25.99 -8.27 14.32
C MET A 765 -27.13 -7.67 13.50
N ASN A 766 -27.01 -6.39 13.15
CA ASN A 766 -27.82 -5.76 12.09
C ASN A 766 -27.09 -5.91 10.75
N VAL A 767 -27.66 -5.44 9.64
CA VAL A 767 -27.01 -5.60 8.32
C VAL A 767 -27.22 -4.39 7.41
N ILE A 768 -26.35 -4.27 6.41
CA ILE A 768 -26.63 -3.49 5.21
C ILE A 768 -27.83 -4.08 4.47
N ASP A 769 -28.75 -3.23 4.05
CA ASP A 769 -29.94 -3.58 3.27
C ASP A 769 -29.58 -3.91 1.81
N MET A 770 -28.88 -5.03 1.59
CA MET A 770 -28.48 -5.44 0.25
C MET A 770 -29.69 -5.67 -0.68
N ARG A 771 -30.86 -5.99 -0.11
CA ARG A 771 -32.11 -6.13 -0.86
C ARG A 771 -32.53 -4.80 -1.49
N MET A 772 -32.59 -3.72 -0.72
CA MET A 772 -32.88 -2.38 -1.25
C MET A 772 -31.73 -1.87 -2.12
N HIS A 773 -30.47 -2.02 -1.68
CA HIS A 773 -29.27 -1.60 -2.43
C HIS A 773 -29.29 -2.09 -3.89
N MET A 774 -29.48 -3.40 -4.08
CA MET A 774 -29.53 -4.01 -5.42
C MET A 774 -30.66 -3.43 -6.30
N ASN A 775 -31.75 -2.96 -5.69
CA ASN A 775 -32.97 -2.55 -6.38
C ASN A 775 -33.11 -1.02 -6.60
N PHE A 776 -32.23 -0.19 -6.03
CA PHE A 776 -32.22 1.28 -6.16
C PHE A 776 -31.89 1.84 -7.56
N SER A 777 -31.88 1.02 -8.61
CA SER A 777 -32.01 1.54 -9.98
C SER A 777 -33.27 2.40 -10.15
N ASP A 778 -34.34 2.08 -9.40
CA ASP A 778 -35.54 2.90 -9.23
C ASP A 778 -36.09 2.75 -7.80
N ALA A 779 -36.59 3.83 -7.21
CA ALA A 779 -37.06 3.85 -5.82
C ALA A 779 -38.32 2.99 -5.58
N ASN A 780 -39.25 2.93 -6.53
CA ASN A 780 -40.46 2.11 -6.39
C ASN A 780 -40.11 0.62 -6.36
N ASN A 781 -39.14 0.21 -7.18
CA ASN A 781 -38.58 -1.13 -7.14
C ASN A 781 -37.89 -1.42 -5.80
N ALA A 782 -37.04 -0.51 -5.30
CA ALA A 782 -36.40 -0.66 -3.99
C ALA A 782 -37.41 -0.77 -2.83
N PHE A 783 -38.46 0.08 -2.82
CA PHE A 783 -39.54 0.02 -1.83
C PHE A 783 -40.30 -1.31 -1.86
N GLY A 784 -40.67 -1.78 -3.06
CA GLY A 784 -41.40 -3.04 -3.24
C GLY A 784 -40.61 -4.24 -2.74
N ASN A 785 -39.33 -4.32 -3.09
CA ASN A 785 -38.43 -5.42 -2.72
C ASN A 785 -38.00 -5.38 -1.25
N GLY A 786 -37.82 -4.19 -0.65
CA GLY A 786 -37.60 -4.06 0.80
C GLY A 786 -38.81 -4.57 1.59
N ARG A 787 -40.01 -4.09 1.28
CA ARG A 787 -41.24 -4.55 1.94
C ARG A 787 -41.48 -6.06 1.83
N ASP A 788 -41.10 -6.65 0.70
CA ASP A 788 -41.16 -8.10 0.47
C ASP A 788 -40.22 -8.91 1.39
N SER A 789 -39.09 -8.33 1.83
CA SER A 789 -38.09 -9.01 2.67
C SER A 789 -38.13 -8.65 4.15
N ASP A 790 -38.79 -7.57 4.55
CA ASP A 790 -38.73 -6.99 5.91
C ASP A 790 -39.17 -7.94 7.03
N ASP A 791 -40.06 -8.88 6.74
CA ASP A 791 -40.50 -9.98 7.63
C ASP A 791 -39.41 -11.01 7.93
N SER A 792 -38.37 -11.12 7.08
CA SER A 792 -37.33 -12.14 7.21
C SER A 792 -36.11 -11.69 8.00
N TYR A 793 -35.97 -10.39 8.27
CA TYR A 793 -35.02 -9.84 9.24
C TYR A 793 -35.63 -9.92 10.64
N ASN A 794 -34.81 -9.95 11.69
CA ASN A 794 -35.35 -9.83 13.04
C ASN A 794 -36.01 -8.45 13.25
N ASP A 795 -35.42 -7.37 12.75
CA ASP A 795 -36.07 -6.05 12.65
C ASP A 795 -35.42 -5.20 11.54
N ALA A 796 -36.12 -5.06 10.41
CA ALA A 796 -35.65 -4.28 9.27
C ALA A 796 -35.59 -2.75 9.53
N THR A 797 -36.14 -2.24 10.64
CA THR A 797 -36.03 -0.82 11.00
C THR A 797 -34.60 -0.40 11.35
N TYR A 798 -33.73 -1.35 11.69
CA TYR A 798 -32.30 -1.13 11.92
C TYR A 798 -31.44 -1.28 10.66
N ASN A 799 -31.95 -1.82 9.55
CA ASN A 799 -31.11 -2.06 8.36
C ASN A 799 -30.45 -0.78 7.84
N VAL A 800 -29.18 -0.85 7.46
CA VAL A 800 -28.41 0.28 6.91
C VAL A 800 -28.65 0.38 5.40
N VAL A 801 -29.26 1.48 4.95
CA VAL A 801 -29.78 1.62 3.58
C VAL A 801 -28.94 2.63 2.78
N TYR A 802 -28.40 2.23 1.62
CA TYR A 802 -27.73 3.13 0.66
C TYR A 802 -28.01 2.75 -0.81
N VAL A 803 -27.82 3.71 -1.72
CA VAL A 803 -27.94 3.52 -3.17
C VAL A 803 -26.64 2.97 -3.76
N ASP A 804 -25.52 3.66 -3.56
CA ASP A 804 -24.17 3.23 -3.97
C ASP A 804 -23.17 3.31 -2.82
N SER A 805 -22.05 2.57 -2.96
CA SER A 805 -20.97 2.50 -1.98
C SER A 805 -19.59 2.55 -2.63
N HIS A 806 -18.57 2.27 -1.84
CA HIS A 806 -17.19 2.12 -2.30
C HIS A 806 -16.89 0.85 -3.11
N ASP A 807 -17.86 -0.07 -3.30
CA ASP A 807 -17.65 -1.29 -4.11
C ASP A 807 -18.63 -1.38 -5.27
N TYR A 808 -19.92 -1.16 -5.00
CA TYR A 808 -20.97 -1.36 -6.00
C TYR A 808 -22.04 -0.26 -5.94
N GLY A 809 -22.61 0.03 -7.13
CA GLY A 809 -23.93 0.64 -7.27
C GLY A 809 -25.03 -0.42 -7.39
N PRO A 810 -26.30 -0.01 -7.54
CA PRO A 810 -27.43 -0.92 -7.69
C PRO A 810 -27.23 -1.94 -8.82
N ASN A 811 -27.87 -3.10 -8.72
CA ASN A 811 -27.66 -4.25 -9.62
C ASN A 811 -26.20 -4.72 -9.73
N LYS A 812 -25.41 -4.61 -8.65
CA LYS A 812 -23.96 -4.91 -8.61
C LYS A 812 -23.17 -4.15 -9.69
N SER A 813 -23.55 -2.90 -9.95
CA SER A 813 -22.87 -2.01 -10.88
C SER A 813 -21.45 -1.74 -10.40
N SER A 814 -20.44 -1.93 -11.25
CA SER A 814 -19.04 -1.53 -10.98
C SER A 814 -18.76 -0.05 -11.23
N VAL A 815 -19.79 0.76 -11.54
CA VAL A 815 -19.69 2.23 -11.70
C VAL A 815 -20.62 2.96 -10.71
N ARG A 816 -20.22 4.17 -10.29
CA ARG A 816 -21.03 5.06 -9.41
C ARG A 816 -22.40 5.33 -10.03
N TYR A 817 -23.43 5.47 -9.21
CA TYR A 817 -24.82 5.48 -9.66
C TYR A 817 -25.14 6.56 -10.71
N THR A 818 -25.78 6.16 -11.82
CA THR A 818 -25.97 6.99 -13.01
C THR A 818 -27.34 7.65 -13.13
N GLY A 819 -28.28 7.36 -12.23
CA GLY A 819 -29.71 7.70 -12.39
C GLY A 819 -30.08 9.18 -12.53
N GLY A 820 -29.21 10.11 -12.12
CA GLY A 820 -29.45 11.54 -12.24
C GLY A 820 -30.04 12.19 -11.00
N THR A 821 -30.03 13.53 -10.99
CA THR A 821 -30.43 14.37 -9.85
C THR A 821 -31.84 14.04 -9.35
N ASP A 822 -32.81 13.88 -10.26
CA ASP A 822 -34.19 13.56 -9.92
C ASP A 822 -34.36 12.15 -9.34
N ALA A 823 -33.62 11.16 -9.86
CA ALA A 823 -33.65 9.79 -9.35
C ALA A 823 -32.94 9.69 -7.98
N TRP A 824 -31.83 10.42 -7.80
CA TRP A 824 -31.19 10.58 -6.50
C TRP A 824 -32.12 11.23 -5.48
N ALA A 825 -32.82 12.30 -5.86
CA ALA A 825 -33.77 12.97 -4.98
C ALA A 825 -34.92 12.03 -4.59
N GLU A 826 -35.42 11.23 -5.51
CA GLU A 826 -36.45 10.22 -5.24
C GLU A 826 -35.95 9.08 -4.33
N ASN A 827 -34.77 8.52 -4.60
CA ASN A 827 -34.14 7.51 -3.75
C ASN A 827 -33.92 8.04 -2.32
N MET A 828 -33.36 9.25 -2.17
CA MET A 828 -33.18 9.90 -0.86
C MET A 828 -34.52 10.16 -0.17
N SER A 829 -35.54 10.63 -0.89
CA SER A 829 -36.87 10.84 -0.34
C SER A 829 -37.48 9.56 0.23
N LEU A 830 -37.30 8.43 -0.45
CA LEU A 830 -37.68 7.12 0.07
C LEU A 830 -36.85 6.73 1.31
N MET A 831 -35.52 6.74 1.20
CA MET A 831 -34.61 6.31 2.27
C MET A 831 -34.87 7.04 3.59
N TRP A 832 -35.00 8.37 3.56
CA TRP A 832 -35.17 9.18 4.78
C TRP A 832 -36.54 9.01 5.46
N THR A 833 -37.57 8.66 4.70
CA THR A 833 -38.96 8.62 5.20
C THR A 833 -39.50 7.19 5.41
N PHE A 834 -38.85 6.17 4.85
CA PHE A 834 -39.13 4.75 5.07
C PHE A 834 -38.35 4.18 6.28
N ARG A 835 -38.42 2.87 6.50
CA ARG A 835 -37.69 2.18 7.59
C ARG A 835 -36.20 1.97 7.26
N GLY A 836 -35.39 1.79 8.29
CA GLY A 836 -33.94 1.65 8.17
C GLY A 836 -33.20 2.95 8.49
N ILE A 837 -31.88 2.89 8.39
CA ILE A 837 -30.93 3.96 8.71
C ILE A 837 -30.36 4.51 7.38
N PRO A 838 -30.76 5.73 6.96
CA PRO A 838 -30.30 6.32 5.72
C PRO A 838 -28.79 6.56 5.73
N THR A 839 -28.10 6.03 4.72
CA THR A 839 -26.65 6.13 4.55
C THR A 839 -26.31 6.69 3.19
N LEU A 840 -25.39 7.66 3.14
CA LEU A 840 -24.91 8.26 1.90
C LEU A 840 -23.39 8.13 1.80
N TYR A 841 -22.92 7.56 0.69
CA TYR A 841 -21.50 7.52 0.36
C TYR A 841 -21.02 8.90 -0.12
N TYR A 842 -19.81 9.29 0.27
CA TYR A 842 -19.33 10.67 0.09
C TYR A 842 -19.42 11.15 -1.37
N GLY A 843 -19.82 12.42 -1.52
CA GLY A 843 -20.00 13.08 -2.80
C GLY A 843 -21.25 12.67 -3.59
N SER A 844 -22.01 11.64 -3.18
CA SER A 844 -23.28 11.30 -3.85
C SER A 844 -24.31 12.44 -3.73
N GLU A 845 -24.22 13.31 -2.72
CA GLU A 845 -24.97 14.56 -2.59
C GLU A 845 -24.69 15.62 -3.68
N ILE A 846 -23.66 15.43 -4.51
CA ILE A 846 -23.38 16.25 -5.70
C ILE A 846 -23.20 15.44 -6.99
N GLU A 847 -23.58 14.16 -7.00
CA GLU A 847 -23.31 13.21 -8.10
C GLU A 847 -21.79 13.08 -8.41
N PHE A 848 -20.93 13.17 -7.40
CA PHE A 848 -19.48 13.06 -7.56
C PHE A 848 -19.10 11.73 -8.23
N GLN A 849 -18.24 11.81 -9.25
CA GLN A 849 -17.75 10.65 -10.02
C GLN A 849 -18.85 9.77 -10.63
N LYS A 850 -20.05 10.32 -10.88
CA LYS A 850 -21.17 9.64 -11.55
C LYS A 850 -20.72 8.89 -12.81
N GLY A 851 -21.01 7.59 -12.87
CA GLY A 851 -20.66 6.73 -14.00
C GLY A 851 -19.17 6.37 -14.13
N ALA A 852 -18.29 6.88 -13.26
CA ALA A 852 -16.91 6.42 -13.20
C ALA A 852 -16.83 5.01 -12.60
N PRO A 853 -15.85 4.17 -13.01
CA PRO A 853 -15.54 2.90 -12.34
C PRO A 853 -15.33 3.12 -10.85
N ILE A 854 -15.98 2.34 -9.98
CA ILE A 854 -15.89 2.52 -8.54
C ILE A 854 -14.47 2.25 -8.06
N ASP A 855 -13.91 1.10 -8.45
CA ASP A 855 -12.53 0.72 -8.24
C ASP A 855 -11.96 0.05 -9.50
N CYS A 856 -10.67 0.25 -9.73
CA CYS A 856 -9.87 -0.39 -10.78
C CYS A 856 -8.60 -1.05 -10.23
N GLY A 857 -8.39 -1.02 -8.90
CA GLY A 857 -7.13 -1.37 -8.27
C GLY A 857 -5.96 -0.54 -8.84
N PRO A 858 -4.71 -1.03 -8.71
CA PRO A 858 -3.51 -0.30 -9.14
C PRO A 858 -3.31 -0.23 -10.67
N SER A 859 -4.40 -0.30 -11.45
CA SER A 859 -4.40 -0.26 -12.91
C SER A 859 -4.81 1.09 -13.51
N CYS A 860 -5.42 1.99 -12.73
CA CYS A 860 -5.82 3.32 -13.20
C CYS A 860 -5.68 4.40 -12.11
N PRO A 861 -5.71 5.70 -12.46
CA PRO A 861 -5.58 6.78 -11.48
C PRO A 861 -6.85 6.89 -10.62
N LEU A 862 -6.70 7.04 -9.30
CA LEU A 862 -7.83 7.16 -8.37
C LEU A 862 -8.72 8.37 -8.69
N ALA A 863 -8.14 9.46 -9.21
CA ALA A 863 -8.89 10.63 -9.70
C ALA A 863 -9.93 10.31 -10.79
N THR A 864 -9.82 9.16 -11.48
CA THR A 864 -10.79 8.69 -12.49
C THR A 864 -11.78 7.64 -11.95
N THR A 865 -11.86 7.47 -10.62
CA THR A 865 -12.66 6.41 -9.97
C THR A 865 -13.72 6.95 -9.02
N GLY A 866 -14.66 6.10 -8.62
CA GLY A 866 -15.61 6.35 -7.54
C GLY A 866 -14.98 6.48 -6.14
N ARG A 867 -13.67 6.22 -6.00
CA ARG A 867 -12.82 6.41 -4.82
C ARG A 867 -11.85 7.61 -4.98
N ALA A 868 -12.16 8.56 -5.88
CA ALA A 868 -11.38 9.78 -6.09
C ALA A 868 -11.39 10.73 -4.87
N TYR A 869 -10.38 11.58 -4.78
CA TYR A 869 -10.22 12.56 -3.70
C TYR A 869 -11.31 13.63 -3.74
N TYR A 870 -12.04 13.81 -2.63
CA TYR A 870 -13.18 14.73 -2.56
C TYR A 870 -12.81 16.16 -2.15
N GLY A 871 -11.69 16.34 -1.44
CA GLY A 871 -11.44 17.58 -0.67
C GLY A 871 -11.38 18.87 -1.49
N GLY A 872 -11.18 18.78 -2.82
CA GLY A 872 -11.36 19.93 -3.73
C GLY A 872 -12.77 20.55 -3.66
N HIS A 873 -13.80 19.76 -3.40
CA HIS A 873 -15.18 20.20 -3.16
C HIS A 873 -15.43 20.74 -1.74
N LEU A 874 -14.47 20.56 -0.83
CA LEU A 874 -14.53 20.94 0.59
C LEU A 874 -13.63 22.13 0.94
N ALA A 875 -12.91 22.69 -0.05
CA ALA A 875 -12.04 23.84 0.13
C ALA A 875 -12.82 25.10 0.58
N GLY A 876 -12.27 25.80 1.57
CA GLY A 876 -12.93 26.91 2.28
C GLY A 876 -13.38 26.55 3.69
N SER A 877 -14.09 27.47 4.34
CA SER A 877 -14.64 27.30 5.70
C SER A 877 -16.14 27.02 5.68
N VAL A 878 -16.63 26.33 6.71
CA VAL A 878 -18.05 26.09 6.98
C VAL A 878 -18.28 26.06 8.48
N THR A 879 -19.44 26.51 8.93
CA THR A 879 -19.94 26.31 10.29
C THR A 879 -21.40 25.88 10.22
N ALA A 880 -21.75 24.81 10.93
CA ALA A 880 -23.14 24.39 11.07
C ALA A 880 -23.76 25.03 12.32
N ALA A 881 -24.97 25.59 12.20
CA ALA A 881 -25.74 26.03 13.36
C ALA A 881 -26.40 24.82 14.04
N ASP A 882 -26.88 23.87 13.24
CA ASP A 882 -27.49 22.61 13.67
C ASP A 882 -27.43 21.59 12.51
N PHE A 883 -27.90 20.36 12.74
CA PHE A 883 -27.97 19.32 11.73
C PHE A 883 -28.85 19.74 10.53
N GLY A 884 -28.22 19.90 9.37
CA GLY A 884 -28.86 20.32 8.13
C GLY A 884 -28.96 21.84 8.00
N VAL A 885 -28.32 22.62 8.87
CA VAL A 885 -28.43 24.09 8.91
C VAL A 885 -27.03 24.73 8.81
N VAL A 886 -26.73 25.31 7.65
CA VAL A 886 -25.52 26.10 7.41
C VAL A 886 -25.64 27.44 8.15
N ALA A 887 -24.69 27.76 9.04
CA ALA A 887 -24.58 29.10 9.64
C ALA A 887 -23.78 30.04 8.74
N SER A 888 -22.66 29.55 8.21
CA SER A 888 -21.79 30.26 7.26
C SER A 888 -21.02 29.25 6.41
N ALA A 889 -20.65 29.65 5.19
CA ALA A 889 -19.74 28.90 4.33
C ALA A 889 -19.00 29.85 3.37
N THR A 890 -17.77 29.50 2.99
CA THR A 890 -16.95 30.25 2.03
C THR A 890 -16.24 29.29 1.06
N GLY A 891 -15.69 29.80 -0.06
CA GLY A 891 -14.92 28.99 -1.01
C GLY A 891 -15.75 27.95 -1.77
N THR A 892 -15.11 26.86 -2.20
CA THR A 892 -15.77 25.78 -2.96
C THR A 892 -16.83 25.05 -2.14
N VAL A 893 -16.62 24.87 -0.83
CA VAL A 893 -17.60 24.20 0.04
C VAL A 893 -18.94 24.94 0.09
N ALA A 894 -18.95 26.28 -0.05
CA ALA A 894 -20.19 27.04 -0.20
C ALA A 894 -20.95 26.69 -1.50
N GLN A 895 -20.24 26.46 -2.61
CA GLN A 895 -20.82 26.07 -3.91
C GLN A 895 -21.32 24.61 -3.88
N THR A 896 -20.60 23.73 -3.18
CA THR A 896 -21.02 22.35 -2.89
C THR A 896 -22.29 22.35 -2.06
N LEU A 897 -22.36 23.14 -0.99
CA LEU A 897 -23.53 23.30 -0.12
C LEU A 897 -24.74 23.95 -0.81
N ASP A 898 -24.58 24.51 -2.02
CA ASP A 898 -25.67 25.09 -2.81
C ASP A 898 -26.28 24.14 -3.85
N LYS A 899 -25.73 22.92 -4.01
CA LYS A 899 -26.24 21.95 -4.99
C LYS A 899 -27.67 21.49 -4.66
N PRO A 900 -28.52 21.21 -5.66
CA PRO A 900 -29.92 20.83 -5.45
C PRO A 900 -30.13 19.64 -4.50
N LEU A 901 -29.32 18.59 -4.65
CA LEU A 901 -29.35 17.41 -3.78
C LEU A 901 -28.83 17.69 -2.37
N VAL A 902 -27.91 18.63 -2.20
CA VAL A 902 -27.50 19.07 -0.85
C VAL A 902 -28.65 19.77 -0.13
N LYS A 903 -29.34 20.72 -0.79
CA LYS A 903 -30.54 21.34 -0.18
C LYS A 903 -31.65 20.32 0.12
N HIS A 904 -31.75 19.27 -0.70
CA HIS A 904 -32.68 18.16 -0.51
C HIS A 904 -32.34 17.34 0.75
N VAL A 905 -31.11 16.82 0.85
CA VAL A 905 -30.68 15.98 1.98
C VAL A 905 -30.65 16.74 3.30
N GLN A 906 -30.28 18.03 3.28
CA GLN A 906 -30.38 18.94 4.42
C GLN A 906 -31.79 18.99 4.99
N ARG A 907 -32.79 19.17 4.13
CA ARG A 907 -34.17 19.27 4.54
C ARG A 907 -34.78 17.92 4.91
N LEU A 908 -34.40 16.84 4.23
CA LEU A 908 -34.78 15.47 4.61
C LEU A 908 -34.26 15.13 6.02
N ASN A 909 -33.02 15.49 6.35
CA ASN A 909 -32.46 15.33 7.70
C ASN A 909 -33.26 16.11 8.75
N GLN A 910 -33.60 17.39 8.48
CA GLN A 910 -34.46 18.18 9.38
C GLN A 910 -35.84 17.54 9.58
N ILE A 911 -36.49 17.09 8.49
CA ILE A 911 -37.82 16.44 8.54
C ILE A 911 -37.77 15.13 9.32
N ARG A 912 -36.77 14.27 9.08
CA ARG A 912 -36.62 12.99 9.78
C ARG A 912 -36.41 13.21 11.28
N ARG A 913 -35.50 14.11 11.68
CA ARG A 913 -35.18 14.40 13.09
C ARG A 913 -36.36 14.92 13.91
N ALA A 914 -37.29 15.65 13.29
CA ALA A 914 -38.44 16.23 13.97
C ALA A 914 -39.63 15.26 14.12
N ILE A 915 -39.58 14.07 13.52
CA ILE A 915 -40.73 13.16 13.43
C ILE A 915 -40.29 11.75 13.86
N PRO A 916 -40.47 11.37 15.15
CA PRO A 916 -40.03 10.08 15.69
C PRO A 916 -40.54 8.86 14.92
N ALA A 917 -41.74 8.96 14.31
CA ALA A 917 -42.28 7.92 13.44
C ALA A 917 -41.41 7.64 12.20
N LEU A 918 -40.71 8.63 11.64
CA LEU A 918 -39.82 8.44 10.50
C LEU A 918 -38.51 7.76 10.92
N GLN A 919 -37.96 8.15 12.07
CA GLN A 919 -36.76 7.56 12.66
C GLN A 919 -36.98 6.09 13.06
N LYS A 920 -37.83 5.86 14.06
CA LYS A 920 -37.95 4.57 14.79
C LYS A 920 -39.23 3.79 14.51
N GLY A 921 -40.14 4.36 13.72
CA GLY A 921 -41.50 3.83 13.63
C GLY A 921 -41.63 2.58 12.77
N GLN A 922 -42.48 1.66 13.23
CA GLN A 922 -43.07 0.60 12.42
C GLN A 922 -43.87 1.19 11.25
N TYR A 923 -44.12 0.41 10.19
CA TYR A 923 -44.87 0.86 9.01
C TYR A 923 -46.01 -0.05 8.57
N SER A 924 -46.96 0.48 7.79
CA SER A 924 -47.98 -0.32 7.11
C SER A 924 -48.38 0.29 5.77
N THR A 925 -48.66 -0.57 4.78
CA THR A 925 -49.25 -0.18 3.48
C THR A 925 -50.76 -0.45 3.40
N GLU A 926 -51.41 -0.85 4.50
CA GLU A 926 -52.83 -1.22 4.52
C GLU A 926 -53.76 -0.01 4.40
N GLY A 927 -54.82 -0.16 3.60
CA GLY A 927 -55.84 0.86 3.40
C GLY A 927 -55.39 2.06 2.55
N ILE A 928 -54.35 1.91 1.74
CA ILE A 928 -53.78 2.97 0.90
C ILE A 928 -54.09 2.70 -0.58
N SER A 929 -54.43 3.75 -1.33
CA SER A 929 -54.65 3.67 -2.78
C SER A 929 -54.06 4.88 -3.52
N GLY A 930 -53.84 4.75 -4.83
CA GLY A 930 -53.17 5.76 -5.66
C GLY A 930 -51.71 5.39 -5.89
N ASN A 931 -50.78 6.18 -5.36
CA ASN A 931 -49.34 5.95 -5.47
C ASN A 931 -48.88 4.65 -4.79
N GLN A 932 -47.87 4.01 -5.38
CA GLN A 932 -47.27 2.78 -4.88
C GLN A 932 -46.27 3.02 -3.74
N MET A 933 -45.52 4.13 -3.75
CA MET A 933 -44.60 4.51 -2.67
C MET A 933 -45.33 5.33 -1.60
N ALA A 934 -46.34 4.72 -0.99
CA ALA A 934 -47.16 5.33 0.06
C ALA A 934 -47.36 4.37 1.23
N TYR A 935 -47.17 4.87 2.45
CA TYR A 935 -47.19 4.07 3.68
C TYR A 935 -47.47 4.94 4.92
N LYS A 936 -47.93 4.29 5.97
CA LYS A 936 -48.14 4.86 7.31
C LYS A 936 -46.91 4.53 8.16
N ARG A 937 -46.50 5.42 9.06
CA ARG A 937 -45.46 5.19 10.08
C ARG A 937 -46.02 5.46 11.47
N ARG A 938 -45.69 4.65 12.47
CA ARG A 938 -45.95 4.96 13.89
C ARG A 938 -44.82 4.54 14.80
N PHE A 939 -44.53 5.35 15.80
CA PHE A 939 -43.68 5.01 16.93
C PHE A 939 -44.40 5.35 18.24
N THR A 940 -44.46 4.42 19.19
CA THR A 940 -45.12 4.63 20.48
C THR A 940 -44.32 4.01 21.63
N GLU A 941 -43.46 4.79 22.27
CA GLU A 941 -42.60 4.35 23.38
C GLU A 941 -42.18 5.55 24.26
N GLY A 942 -41.85 5.32 25.54
CA GLY A 942 -41.26 6.35 26.40
C GLY A 942 -42.13 7.60 26.64
N GLY A 943 -43.45 7.51 26.43
CA GLY A 943 -44.38 8.64 26.47
C GLY A 943 -44.51 9.43 25.15
N VAL A 944 -43.73 9.08 24.12
CA VAL A 944 -43.89 9.59 22.75
C VAL A 944 -44.92 8.72 22.03
N ASP A 945 -45.89 9.36 21.36
CA ASP A 945 -46.68 8.73 20.30
C ASP A 945 -46.61 9.60 19.05
N SER A 946 -46.18 9.04 17.93
CA SER A 946 -45.96 9.76 16.67
C SER A 946 -46.56 8.96 15.54
N PHE A 947 -47.47 9.54 14.75
CA PHE A 947 -48.11 8.90 13.60
C PHE A 947 -48.02 9.78 12.36
N ALA A 948 -47.52 9.24 11.26
CA ALA A 948 -47.28 9.97 10.01
C ALA A 948 -47.76 9.20 8.78
N LEU A 949 -48.28 9.93 7.79
CA LEU A 949 -48.70 9.42 6.48
C LEU A 949 -47.72 9.93 5.42
N VAL A 950 -47.05 9.02 4.72
CA VAL A 950 -45.99 9.35 3.75
C VAL A 950 -46.42 8.92 2.36
N THR A 951 -46.21 9.78 1.36
CA THR A 951 -46.26 9.39 -0.06
C THR A 951 -45.19 10.12 -0.86
N VAL A 952 -44.44 9.38 -1.69
CA VAL A 952 -43.27 9.85 -2.46
C VAL A 952 -43.56 9.86 -3.96
N SER A 953 -43.24 10.95 -4.65
CA SER A 953 -43.38 11.20 -6.10
C SER A 953 -44.78 11.17 -6.72
N GLY A 954 -45.79 10.61 -6.03
CA GLY A 954 -47.18 10.57 -6.48
C GLY A 954 -48.19 10.70 -5.34
N GLY A 955 -49.42 11.13 -5.65
CA GLY A 955 -50.49 11.30 -4.67
C GLY A 955 -51.11 9.98 -4.19
N ALA A 956 -51.54 9.94 -2.93
CA ALA A 956 -52.15 8.76 -2.31
C ALA A 956 -53.35 9.13 -1.43
N THR A 957 -54.28 8.18 -1.28
CA THR A 957 -55.39 8.26 -0.32
C THR A 957 -55.19 7.21 0.76
N PHE A 958 -55.13 7.67 2.01
CA PHE A 958 -55.01 6.84 3.21
C PHE A 958 -56.38 6.67 3.85
N ASN A 959 -56.80 5.44 4.08
CA ASN A 959 -58.08 5.10 4.69
C ASN A 959 -57.90 4.34 6.01
N GLY A 960 -58.95 4.37 6.83
CA GLY A 960 -58.98 3.76 8.16
C GLY A 960 -57.95 4.39 9.11
N ILE A 961 -57.52 5.63 8.87
CA ILE A 961 -56.56 6.35 9.72
C ILE A 961 -57.26 6.95 10.96
N PRO A 962 -56.55 7.23 12.06
CA PRO A 962 -57.13 7.96 13.19
C PRO A 962 -57.73 9.31 12.78
N ASN A 963 -58.85 9.68 13.38
CA ASN A 963 -59.39 11.03 13.26
C ASN A 963 -58.53 12.04 14.04
N GLY A 964 -58.46 13.28 13.55
CA GLY A 964 -57.70 14.36 14.19
C GLY A 964 -57.14 15.37 13.19
N THR A 965 -56.30 16.28 13.69
CA THR A 965 -55.65 17.30 12.87
C THR A 965 -54.29 16.79 12.42
N TYR A 966 -54.12 16.64 11.11
CA TYR A 966 -52.86 16.33 10.45
C TYR A 966 -52.23 17.61 9.88
N THR A 967 -50.91 17.74 9.96
CA THR A 967 -50.16 18.81 9.29
C THR A 967 -49.04 18.21 8.45
N ASP A 968 -48.95 18.60 7.18
CA ASP A 968 -47.87 18.18 6.29
C ASP A 968 -46.56 18.89 6.63
N ALA A 969 -45.53 18.13 6.99
CA ALA A 969 -44.22 18.67 7.31
C ALA A 969 -43.51 19.34 6.11
N VAL A 970 -43.94 19.05 4.89
CA VAL A 970 -43.33 19.56 3.65
C VAL A 970 -43.92 20.92 3.24
N THR A 971 -45.24 21.08 3.27
CA THR A 971 -45.92 22.31 2.83
C THR A 971 -46.46 23.17 3.98
N GLY A 972 -46.76 22.57 5.14
CA GLY A 972 -47.53 23.19 6.22
C GLY A 972 -49.05 23.07 6.03
N ASP A 973 -49.53 22.35 5.01
CA ASP A 973 -50.96 22.12 4.78
C ASP A 973 -51.60 21.37 5.96
N VAL A 974 -52.76 21.84 6.43
CA VAL A 974 -53.48 21.30 7.60
C VAL A 974 -54.77 20.63 7.13
N LYS A 975 -55.00 19.41 7.59
CA LYS A 975 -56.18 18.59 7.29
C LYS A 975 -56.82 18.09 8.57
N VAL A 976 -58.11 18.38 8.77
CA VAL A 976 -58.89 17.81 9.86
C VAL A 976 -59.63 16.59 9.31
N VAL A 977 -59.31 15.41 9.84
CA VAL A 977 -59.88 14.12 9.44
C VAL A 977 -60.95 13.71 10.44
N THR A 978 -62.18 13.49 9.95
CA THR A 978 -63.35 13.10 10.75
C THR A 978 -63.99 11.78 10.32
N ASN A 979 -63.64 11.28 9.14
CA ASN A 979 -64.17 10.06 8.52
C ASN A 979 -63.10 8.96 8.35
N GLY A 980 -61.91 9.13 8.94
CA GLY A 980 -60.79 8.20 8.79
C GLY A 980 -60.15 8.15 7.40
N THR A 981 -60.31 9.18 6.56
CA THR A 981 -59.69 9.26 5.22
C THR A 981 -58.95 10.58 5.00
N LEU A 982 -57.75 10.53 4.40
CA LEU A 982 -56.99 11.70 3.95
C LEU A 982 -56.40 11.43 2.55
N THR A 983 -56.58 12.37 1.62
CA THR A 983 -55.92 12.35 0.30
C THR A 983 -54.79 13.37 0.26
N ALA A 984 -53.56 12.90 0.01
CA ALA A 984 -52.37 13.71 -0.15
C ALA A 984 -52.02 13.84 -1.64
N ALA A 985 -52.00 15.06 -2.15
CA ALA A 985 -51.60 15.35 -3.53
C ALA A 985 -50.11 15.75 -3.61
N VAL A 986 -49.35 15.05 -4.45
CA VAL A 986 -47.96 15.36 -4.81
C VAL A 986 -47.64 14.75 -6.18
N SER A 987 -46.67 15.33 -6.90
CA SER A 987 -46.18 14.82 -8.17
C SER A 987 -44.72 15.20 -8.41
N GLY A 988 -44.03 14.44 -9.27
CA GLY A 988 -42.64 14.66 -9.67
C GLY A 988 -41.64 13.97 -8.74
N LYS A 989 -40.57 13.43 -9.35
CA LYS A 989 -39.52 12.69 -8.63
C LYS A 989 -38.91 13.53 -7.51
N GLY A 990 -38.68 12.92 -6.35
CA GLY A 990 -38.08 13.57 -5.18
C GLY A 990 -39.05 14.41 -4.34
N ASN A 991 -40.23 14.78 -4.82
CA ASN A 991 -41.26 15.41 -3.98
C ASN A 991 -41.97 14.36 -3.10
N LEU A 992 -42.47 14.78 -1.94
CA LEU A 992 -43.23 13.91 -1.04
C LEU A 992 -44.18 14.72 -0.15
N ARG A 993 -45.07 14.03 0.57
CA ARG A 993 -45.87 14.58 1.69
C ARG A 993 -45.61 13.77 2.95
N VAL A 994 -45.56 14.42 4.11
CA VAL A 994 -45.54 13.77 5.43
C VAL A 994 -46.60 14.42 6.32
N TYR A 995 -47.83 13.92 6.25
CA TYR A 995 -48.90 14.37 7.13
C TYR A 995 -48.74 13.73 8.51
N VAL A 996 -48.31 14.52 9.49
CA VAL A 996 -48.14 14.09 10.88
C VAL A 996 -49.43 14.39 11.65
N LEU A 997 -49.96 13.40 12.36
CA LEU A 997 -51.09 13.58 13.28
C LEU A 997 -50.64 14.34 14.53
N SER A 998 -51.33 15.42 14.87
CA SER A 998 -51.08 16.15 16.12
C SER A 998 -51.65 15.37 17.30
N LEU A 999 -50.78 14.87 18.16
CA LEU A 999 -51.12 14.03 19.32
C LEU A 999 -50.79 14.74 20.65
N PRO A 1000 -51.48 14.42 21.75
CA PRO A 1000 -51.11 14.92 23.09
C PRO A 1000 -49.65 14.60 23.41
N GLY A 1001 -48.89 15.60 23.84
CA GLY A 1001 -47.45 15.46 24.12
C GLY A 1001 -46.53 15.45 22.89
N ASN A 1002 -47.06 15.29 21.67
CA ASN A 1002 -46.31 15.29 20.43
C ASN A 1002 -47.11 15.99 19.30
N PRO A 1003 -47.21 17.33 19.33
CA PRO A 1003 -47.95 18.08 18.32
C PRO A 1003 -47.26 17.99 16.96
N ALA A 1004 -48.04 18.07 15.87
CA ALA A 1004 -47.48 18.05 14.52
C ALA A 1004 -46.56 19.26 14.29
N PRO A 1005 -45.33 19.08 13.76
CA PRO A 1005 -44.27 20.10 13.80
C PRO A 1005 -44.46 21.30 12.86
N GLY A 1006 -45.54 21.34 12.08
CA GLY A 1006 -45.74 22.35 11.04
C GLY A 1006 -44.78 22.14 9.86
N LYS A 1007 -44.61 23.18 9.02
CA LYS A 1007 -43.67 23.14 7.90
C LYS A 1007 -42.23 23.17 8.41
N ILE A 1008 -41.42 22.19 8.00
CA ILE A 1008 -40.01 22.09 8.36
C ILE A 1008 -39.13 22.56 7.20
N GLY A 1009 -38.15 23.40 7.50
CA GLY A 1009 -37.12 23.88 6.57
C GLY A 1009 -37.63 24.81 5.45
N ALA A 1010 -36.67 25.43 4.75
CA ALA A 1010 -36.96 26.24 3.57
C ALA A 1010 -37.37 25.37 2.37
N THR A 1011 -38.23 25.88 1.49
CA THR A 1011 -38.60 25.16 0.25
C THR A 1011 -37.41 25.09 -0.70
N GLY A 1012 -37.09 23.89 -1.20
CA GLY A 1012 -35.97 23.64 -2.09
C GLY A 1012 -36.37 23.37 -3.55
N PRO A 1013 -35.44 22.82 -4.36
CA PRO A 1013 -35.73 22.29 -5.69
C PRO A 1013 -36.75 21.14 -5.66
N TYR A 1014 -36.62 20.27 -4.65
CA TYR A 1014 -37.52 19.16 -4.33
C TYR A 1014 -38.28 19.44 -3.03
N LEU A 1015 -39.07 18.46 -2.56
CA LEU A 1015 -39.93 18.56 -1.37
C LEU A 1015 -40.94 19.74 -1.50
N ARG A 1016 -41.68 19.74 -2.60
CA ARG A 1016 -42.71 20.73 -2.95
C ARG A 1016 -44.11 20.14 -2.90
#